data_AF-A0A9E3W8R1-F1
#
_entry.id   AF-A0A9E3W8R1-F1
#
_cell.length_a   1.000
_cell.length_b   1.000
_cell.length_c   1.000
_cell.angle_alpha   90.00
_cell.angle_beta   90.00
_cell.angle_gamma   90.00
#
_symmetry.space_group_name_H-M   'P 1'
#
loop_
_entity.id
_entity.type
_entity.pdbx_description
1 polymer ?
#
loop_
_entity_poly.entity_id
_entity_poly.type
_entity_poly.pdbx_seq_one_letter_code
_entity_poly.pdbx_strand_id
1 'polypeptide(L)'
;MRNASVSLIIALVAPSLVGFASLAGRPIDADRSGDLESKNPGNHESAAGDVPAEWWTSVQGSIRDTEYQITWKDATVLTDLPAGWHAPNRAHNFRTYFATRGIRVVPRTEETPPWEWGLALRGYGRGDLVRTVAEASVRPVGNRIEYARGRIVEWYENAPRGLEEGFTLASRPEESFGDAVEAFENTAPPRGPQADLLDAARSDRAVFVQLALTGTLGPAFSTDGQAIDFRTPGGVNVVHFAALRVRDARGRELPAWMEGFAAIGARTIRIVFDDTDAAYPVTIDPVATSPAWTGESHQASAYFGISVATAGDVNGDGYSDVIVGAPYYDNGQTNEGRAFVYLGSASGLASTPAWTAESDQASAYFGWSAATAGDVDEDGYSDVIVGAYQYDNGQTNEGRAYVYLGSASGLASSPAWTAESDQATAGFGYSVATAGDVNGDGYSDVIVGAFLYSNGQAHEGRASVYLGSPSGLSSSPAWSAESDQANAHFGASVATAGDVNGDGYSDVIVGAELYDNGQTDEGRAYVYLGSASGLSSTPAWAAESNQTAAYFGQFVATAGDINGDGYSDVIVGAPGYDNGETDEGRAYVYLGSPSGLASTPAWTAESDQEGGYFGWSVALAGDVNGDGYSDVVVGAYEYDNGQENEGRAYVYLGSAWGLASTPAWTAEGNQTGADFGYSVATAGDVNGDGYSDVIVGAFYYNNGETDEGRAYVYLGSPSGLASTPAWRAESNQASAYFGWSAATAGDVNGDGYSDVIVGAYQYDNGETDEGRAYVYLGSPSGLASTPAWTAESDQASAGFGFSVATAGDVNGDGYSDVIVGAPYYDNGEAEEGRAFVYLGSASGLASSPAWMAESDRAFAYFGWSAATAGDVNGDGYSDVIVGAPYYDNGQTNEGRAFVYLGSASGLASTPAWTAESDMANAYFGSSVATAGDANGDGYSDVIVGADSYTNGQAGEGRAFVYYGNGGLGPALRPQQRRSDDSAPIAPLGASDAFDSFRLAARGRTPFGRGNVKLEWEVKPLGTPFDGTGAQAGASWMDTGTAGAALDELATSLTPQTLYHWRVRLRYHLATSPFQHRSRWLTVPWNGWQEADLRTLAPATPAGRVPDGATGTALQVTRSGGADINLTWGPSCLAADTDYGIYEGSLGAFYSHTSRFCSTDGATTTTFTPNAGSTYYLVVPRNASWEGSYGTDSAGVERPPAAAACLPQLIGTCP
;
A
#
# COMPACT_ATOMS: atom_id res chain seq x y z
N MET A 1 -42.70 -42.65 -11.74
CA MET A 1 -42.36 -43.16 -13.09
C MET A 1 -41.82 -41.98 -13.91
N ARG A 2 -40.52 -42.02 -14.23
CA ARG A 2 -39.75 -41.50 -15.39
C ARG A 2 -40.25 -40.21 -16.09
N ASN A 3 -39.44 -39.26 -16.55
CA ASN A 3 -38.02 -38.86 -16.44
C ASN A 3 -37.83 -37.61 -17.35
N ALA A 4 -36.69 -36.91 -17.18
CA ALA A 4 -36.04 -35.87 -18.02
C ALA A 4 -36.42 -34.41 -17.68
N SER A 5 -35.64 -33.66 -16.88
CA SER A 5 -34.26 -33.11 -17.05
C SER A 5 -34.28 -31.78 -17.83
N VAL A 6 -34.35 -30.65 -17.11
CA VAL A 6 -33.27 -29.76 -16.62
C VAL A 6 -32.99 -28.60 -17.59
N SER A 7 -33.42 -27.41 -17.19
CA SER A 7 -32.88 -26.08 -17.48
C SER A 7 -33.63 -25.12 -16.57
N LEU A 8 -32.98 -24.53 -15.57
CA LEU A 8 -33.58 -23.46 -14.79
C LEU A 8 -32.62 -22.26 -14.76
N ILE A 9 -33.07 -21.26 -15.49
CA ILE A 9 -32.68 -19.85 -15.46
C ILE A 9 -33.01 -19.29 -14.07
N ILE A 10 -32.08 -18.59 -13.44
CA ILE A 10 -32.38 -17.70 -12.31
C ILE A 10 -32.33 -16.27 -12.85
N ALA A 11 -33.50 -15.63 -12.88
CA ALA A 11 -33.65 -14.19 -12.92
C ALA A 11 -34.55 -13.80 -11.74
N LEU A 12 -34.18 -12.67 -11.14
CA LEU A 12 -34.71 -12.00 -9.96
C LEU A 12 -36.25 -11.82 -9.96
N VAL A 13 -36.86 -11.64 -8.78
CA VAL A 13 -37.63 -10.42 -8.39
C VAL A 13 -38.06 -10.50 -6.91
N ALA A 14 -37.92 -9.33 -6.28
CA ALA A 14 -38.41 -8.71 -5.04
C ALA A 14 -39.75 -9.18 -4.38
N PRO A 15 -40.02 -8.72 -3.13
CA PRO A 15 -40.85 -9.39 -2.13
C PRO A 15 -42.24 -8.78 -1.93
N SER A 16 -43.14 -9.50 -1.25
CA SER A 16 -44.27 -8.87 -0.54
C SER A 16 -44.93 -9.76 0.53
N LEU A 17 -44.95 -9.19 1.74
CA LEU A 17 -46.00 -9.16 2.77
C LEU A 17 -46.61 -10.44 3.40
N VAL A 18 -46.32 -10.57 4.71
CA VAL A 18 -47.26 -10.65 5.87
C VAL A 18 -48.44 -11.64 5.84
N GLY A 19 -48.48 -12.54 6.85
CA GLY A 19 -49.76 -12.86 7.53
C GLY A 19 -49.97 -14.26 8.14
N PHE A 20 -49.92 -14.30 9.48
CA PHE A 20 -50.79 -15.07 10.41
C PHE A 20 -50.68 -16.60 10.62
N ALA A 21 -50.07 -16.92 11.77
CA ALA A 21 -50.42 -17.85 12.87
C ALA A 21 -51.53 -18.93 12.76
N SER A 22 -51.07 -20.16 13.05
CA SER A 22 -51.56 -21.17 14.03
C SER A 22 -52.95 -21.84 13.91
N LEU A 23 -53.01 -23.18 13.95
CA LEU A 23 -53.34 -23.97 15.16
C LEU A 23 -53.52 -25.49 14.89
N ALA A 24 -52.69 -26.24 15.61
CA ALA A 24 -52.75 -27.58 16.20
C ALA A 24 -53.95 -28.56 16.04
N GLY A 25 -53.58 -29.85 16.00
CA GLY A 25 -54.21 -30.98 16.72
C GLY A 25 -54.72 -32.10 15.82
N ARG A 26 -54.67 -33.41 16.12
CA ARG A 26 -54.25 -34.22 17.29
C ARG A 26 -54.31 -35.73 16.84
N PRO A 27 -53.85 -36.69 17.67
CA PRO A 27 -53.29 -38.00 17.29
C PRO A 27 -54.27 -39.19 17.46
N ILE A 28 -53.80 -40.44 17.28
CA ILE A 28 -54.06 -41.62 18.16
C ILE A 28 -53.26 -42.86 17.71
N ASP A 29 -52.81 -43.60 18.72
CA ASP A 29 -51.87 -44.73 18.84
C ASP A 29 -52.36 -46.14 18.46
N ALA A 30 -51.35 -47.04 18.47
CA ALA A 30 -51.31 -48.40 19.05
C ALA A 30 -51.72 -49.60 18.16
N ASP A 31 -51.12 -50.79 18.22
CA ASP A 31 -49.91 -51.37 18.85
C ASP A 31 -49.89 -52.87 18.46
N ARG A 32 -48.73 -53.54 18.65
CA ARG A 32 -48.40 -55.00 18.68
C ARG A 32 -47.69 -55.55 17.44
N SER A 33 -46.59 -56.31 17.52
CA SER A 33 -45.73 -56.79 18.63
C SER A 33 -44.62 -57.69 18.01
N GLY A 34 -43.39 -57.72 18.55
CA GLY A 34 -42.49 -58.90 18.41
C GLY A 34 -40.97 -58.70 18.25
N ASP A 35 -40.32 -58.23 19.31
CA ASP A 35 -38.98 -58.54 19.86
C ASP A 35 -37.83 -59.10 18.99
N LEU A 36 -36.73 -58.34 18.90
CA LEU A 36 -35.36 -58.74 19.32
C LEU A 36 -34.54 -57.46 19.61
N GLU A 37 -33.95 -57.40 20.81
CA GLU A 37 -33.18 -56.27 21.35
C GLU A 37 -31.84 -56.02 20.64
N SER A 38 -31.70 -54.86 20.01
CA SER A 38 -30.48 -54.05 20.01
C SER A 38 -30.89 -52.65 19.59
N LYS A 39 -30.61 -51.64 20.44
CA LYS A 39 -31.08 -50.25 20.31
C LYS A 39 -31.29 -49.80 18.86
N ASN A 40 -32.54 -49.48 18.56
CA ASN A 40 -33.02 -48.90 17.31
C ASN A 40 -32.09 -47.74 16.88
N PRO A 41 -31.68 -47.65 15.60
CA PRO A 41 -31.08 -46.44 15.07
C PRO A 41 -32.14 -45.34 15.08
N GLY A 42 -32.05 -44.44 16.06
CA GLY A 42 -32.66 -43.12 15.91
C GLY A 42 -32.00 -42.40 14.74
N ASN A 43 -32.74 -41.49 14.10
CA ASN A 43 -32.22 -40.40 13.27
C ASN A 43 -30.82 -40.61 12.67
N HIS A 44 -30.77 -41.03 11.42
CA HIS A 44 -29.80 -40.45 10.51
C HIS A 44 -30.64 -39.61 9.52
N GLU A 45 -30.93 -38.33 9.75
CA GLU A 45 -29.94 -37.25 9.66
C GLU A 45 -28.53 -37.83 9.48
N SER A 46 -28.22 -38.23 8.24
CA SER A 46 -26.83 -38.30 7.85
C SER A 46 -26.29 -36.90 8.05
N ALA A 47 -25.65 -36.71 9.19
CA ALA A 47 -24.76 -35.62 9.45
C ALA A 47 -23.93 -35.41 8.19
N ALA A 48 -24.10 -34.23 7.57
CA ALA A 48 -22.94 -33.58 7.00
C ALA A 48 -21.98 -33.44 8.19
N GLY A 49 -21.12 -34.44 8.36
CA GLY A 49 -20.05 -34.37 9.33
C GLY A 49 -19.23 -33.18 8.95
N ASP A 50 -19.18 -32.20 9.85
CA ASP A 50 -18.43 -30.97 9.69
C ASP A 50 -17.02 -31.33 9.23
N VAL A 51 -16.75 -31.04 7.96
CA VAL A 51 -15.40 -31.13 7.41
C VAL A 51 -14.55 -30.18 8.26
N PRO A 52 -13.52 -30.66 8.97
CA PRO A 52 -12.74 -29.79 9.84
C PRO A 52 -12.18 -28.63 9.03
N ALA A 53 -12.34 -27.40 9.52
CA ALA A 53 -11.87 -26.20 8.83
C ALA A 53 -10.40 -26.30 8.41
N GLU A 54 -9.58 -27.02 9.19
CA GLU A 54 -8.16 -27.29 8.89
C GLU A 54 -7.95 -28.18 7.67
N TRP A 55 -8.80 -29.20 7.48
CA TRP A 55 -8.79 -29.99 6.25
C TRP A 55 -9.20 -29.11 5.06
N TRP A 56 -10.17 -28.22 5.24
CA TRP A 56 -10.60 -27.31 4.19
C TRP A 56 -9.53 -26.28 3.82
N THR A 57 -8.85 -25.67 4.79
CA THR A 57 -7.73 -24.75 4.56
C THR A 57 -6.54 -25.45 3.92
N SER A 58 -6.21 -26.68 4.34
CA SER A 58 -5.18 -27.50 3.70
C SER A 58 -5.55 -27.87 2.27
N VAL A 59 -6.83 -28.16 2.02
CA VAL A 59 -7.37 -28.41 0.68
C VAL A 59 -7.34 -27.14 -0.17
N GLN A 60 -7.70 -25.98 0.35
CA GLN A 60 -7.62 -24.70 -0.36
C GLN A 60 -6.17 -24.32 -0.69
N GLY A 61 -5.23 -24.52 0.24
CA GLY A 61 -3.79 -24.35 0.02
C GLY A 61 -3.28 -25.32 -1.05
N SER A 62 -3.61 -26.60 -0.91
CA SER A 62 -3.24 -27.61 -1.91
C SER A 62 -3.87 -27.33 -3.27
N ILE A 63 -5.10 -26.83 -3.34
CA ILE A 63 -5.76 -26.44 -4.58
C ILE A 63 -4.99 -25.29 -5.22
N ARG A 64 -4.70 -24.23 -4.48
CA ARG A 64 -3.92 -23.08 -4.95
C ARG A 64 -2.53 -23.48 -5.48
N ASP A 65 -1.82 -24.34 -4.77
CA ASP A 65 -0.49 -24.81 -5.20
C ASP A 65 -0.61 -25.73 -6.43
N THR A 66 -1.65 -26.56 -6.51
CA THR A 66 -1.93 -27.40 -7.68
C THR A 66 -2.47 -26.63 -8.88
N GLU A 67 -2.99 -25.41 -8.68
CA GLU A 67 -3.48 -24.53 -9.75
C GLU A 67 -2.37 -23.87 -10.56
N TYR A 68 -1.11 -24.20 -10.29
CA TYR A 68 0.01 -23.95 -11.19
C TYR A 68 0.65 -25.25 -11.72
N GLN A 69 0.15 -26.41 -11.27
CA GLN A 69 0.71 -27.71 -11.64
C GLN A 69 0.13 -28.23 -12.96
N ILE A 70 1.01 -28.67 -13.85
CA ILE A 70 0.61 -29.37 -15.07
C ILE A 70 0.12 -30.77 -14.71
N THR A 71 -1.16 -31.00 -14.97
CA THR A 71 -1.84 -32.25 -14.62
C THR A 71 -2.65 -32.80 -15.80
N TRP A 72 -2.96 -34.09 -15.77
CA TRP A 72 -3.77 -34.75 -16.79
C TRP A 72 -5.26 -34.61 -16.46
N LYS A 73 -6.09 -34.32 -17.46
CA LYS A 73 -7.55 -34.22 -17.32
C LYS A 73 -8.26 -35.11 -18.34
N ASP A 74 -9.15 -35.96 -17.84
CA ASP A 74 -9.95 -36.89 -18.66
C ASP A 74 -11.15 -36.24 -19.38
N ALA A 75 -11.43 -34.96 -19.07
CA ALA A 75 -12.51 -34.17 -19.65
C ALA A 75 -12.13 -32.68 -19.73
N THR A 76 -11.96 -32.13 -20.93
CA THR A 76 -11.70 -30.68 -21.12
C THR A 76 -12.96 -29.90 -21.51
N VAL A 77 -12.90 -28.57 -21.39
CA VAL A 77 -13.97 -27.66 -21.86
C VAL A 77 -13.97 -27.49 -23.39
N LEU A 78 -12.89 -27.90 -24.05
CA LEU A 78 -12.75 -27.84 -25.51
C LEU A 78 -13.38 -29.09 -26.12
N THR A 79 -14.50 -28.90 -26.81
CA THR A 79 -15.32 -30.00 -27.36
C THR A 79 -14.58 -30.94 -28.32
N ASP A 80 -13.50 -30.46 -28.95
CA ASP A 80 -12.65 -31.15 -29.89
C ASP A 80 -11.32 -31.67 -29.30
N LEU A 81 -11.08 -31.42 -28.00
CA LEU A 81 -9.96 -31.99 -27.23
C LEU A 81 -10.51 -32.68 -25.97
N PRO A 82 -11.09 -33.89 -26.06
CA PRO A 82 -11.87 -34.46 -24.97
C PRO A 82 -11.05 -34.74 -23.71
N ALA A 83 -9.76 -35.04 -23.81
CA ALA A 83 -8.85 -35.27 -22.68
C ALA A 83 -7.44 -34.81 -23.03
N GLY A 84 -6.64 -34.42 -22.04
CA GLY A 84 -5.26 -33.99 -22.26
C GLY A 84 -4.59 -33.42 -21.01
N TRP A 85 -3.30 -33.12 -21.14
CA TRP A 85 -2.56 -32.34 -20.15
C TRP A 85 -3.08 -30.91 -20.15
N HIS A 86 -3.21 -30.31 -18.97
CA HIS A 86 -3.58 -28.92 -18.82
C HIS A 86 -2.79 -28.25 -17.71
N ALA A 87 -2.68 -26.93 -17.81
CA ALA A 87 -2.12 -26.05 -16.82
C ALA A 87 -3.12 -24.91 -16.56
N PRO A 88 -3.86 -24.93 -15.45
CA PRO A 88 -4.54 -23.72 -14.99
C PRO A 88 -3.48 -22.68 -14.59
N ASN A 89 -3.79 -21.39 -14.74
CA ASN A 89 -2.97 -20.30 -14.24
C ASN A 89 -3.90 -19.27 -13.62
N ARG A 90 -3.85 -19.14 -12.30
CA ARG A 90 -4.80 -18.32 -11.56
C ARG A 90 -4.47 -16.83 -11.69
N ALA A 91 -3.20 -16.45 -11.59
CA ALA A 91 -2.73 -15.07 -11.63
C ALA A 91 -3.10 -14.32 -12.93
N HIS A 92 -3.12 -15.03 -14.06
CA HIS A 92 -3.47 -14.44 -15.36
C HIS A 92 -4.82 -14.92 -15.91
N ASN A 93 -5.64 -15.53 -15.04
CA ASN A 93 -6.98 -16.01 -15.33
C ASN A 93 -7.14 -16.85 -16.63
N PHE A 94 -6.11 -17.62 -17.02
CA PHE A 94 -6.18 -18.50 -18.18
C PHE A 94 -5.96 -19.98 -17.82
N ARG A 95 -6.50 -20.89 -18.65
CA ARG A 95 -6.22 -22.32 -18.60
C ARG A 95 -5.69 -22.78 -19.93
N THR A 96 -4.51 -23.38 -19.88
CA THR A 96 -3.80 -23.92 -21.02
C THR A 96 -4.08 -25.41 -21.16
N TYR A 97 -4.41 -25.86 -22.35
CA TYR A 97 -4.51 -27.25 -22.72
C TYR A 97 -3.41 -27.58 -23.73
N PHE A 98 -2.70 -28.69 -23.47
CA PHE A 98 -1.57 -29.14 -24.27
C PHE A 98 -2.04 -30.22 -25.25
N ALA A 99 -2.24 -29.83 -26.51
CA ALA A 99 -2.59 -30.71 -27.61
C ALA A 99 -1.33 -31.14 -28.37
N THR A 100 -1.39 -32.23 -29.16
CA THR A 100 -0.21 -32.76 -29.89
C THR A 100 0.42 -31.76 -30.88
N ARG A 101 -0.34 -30.73 -31.25
CA ARG A 101 0.06 -29.69 -32.20
C ARG A 101 0.51 -28.38 -31.56
N GLY A 102 0.25 -28.18 -30.27
CA GLY A 102 0.54 -26.93 -29.55
C GLY A 102 -0.44 -26.66 -28.40
N ILE A 103 -0.48 -25.43 -27.92
CA ILE A 103 -1.36 -25.02 -26.82
C ILE A 103 -2.69 -24.44 -27.30
N ARG A 104 -3.69 -24.57 -26.43
CA ARG A 104 -4.96 -23.86 -26.51
C ARG A 104 -5.28 -23.28 -25.14
N VAL A 105 -5.45 -21.97 -25.11
CA VAL A 105 -5.61 -21.15 -23.92
C VAL A 105 -6.99 -20.51 -23.99
N VAL A 106 -7.70 -20.61 -22.89
CA VAL A 106 -9.05 -20.07 -22.71
C VAL A 106 -9.14 -19.44 -21.32
N PRO A 107 -10.15 -18.62 -21.03
CA PRO A 107 -10.44 -18.21 -19.66
C PRO A 107 -10.50 -19.40 -18.72
N ARG A 108 -9.88 -19.27 -17.54
CA ARG A 108 -9.69 -20.40 -16.62
C ARG A 108 -11.00 -20.99 -16.11
N THR A 109 -12.01 -20.15 -15.91
CA THR A 109 -13.25 -20.45 -15.20
C THR A 109 -14.47 -20.69 -16.09
N GLU A 110 -14.40 -20.34 -17.38
CA GLU A 110 -15.57 -20.37 -18.26
C GLU A 110 -15.87 -21.78 -18.80
N GLU A 111 -17.13 -22.21 -18.65
CA GLU A 111 -17.60 -23.47 -19.25
C GLU A 111 -17.76 -23.35 -20.78
N THR A 112 -18.06 -22.14 -21.26
CA THR A 112 -18.13 -21.80 -22.69
C THR A 112 -17.20 -20.61 -22.94
N PRO A 113 -15.96 -20.84 -23.41
CA PRO A 113 -14.98 -19.79 -23.57
C PRO A 113 -15.44 -18.69 -24.56
N PRO A 114 -15.55 -17.42 -24.14
CA PRO A 114 -15.89 -16.30 -25.04
C PRO A 114 -14.78 -16.02 -26.05
N TRP A 115 -13.57 -16.45 -25.74
CA TRP A 115 -12.44 -16.43 -26.65
C TRP A 115 -11.55 -17.66 -26.46
N GLU A 116 -10.77 -17.94 -27.49
CA GLU A 116 -9.73 -18.95 -27.47
C GLU A 116 -8.48 -18.39 -28.15
N TRP A 117 -7.35 -18.58 -27.49
CA TRP A 117 -6.03 -18.29 -28.02
C TRP A 117 -5.28 -19.60 -28.19
N GLY A 118 -4.70 -19.90 -29.35
CA GLY A 118 -3.91 -21.11 -29.51
C GLY A 118 -2.68 -20.90 -30.36
N LEU A 119 -1.58 -21.49 -29.92
CA LEU A 119 -0.29 -21.44 -30.62
C LEU A 119 0.14 -22.85 -30.97
N ALA A 120 0.51 -23.05 -32.23
CA ALA A 120 0.97 -24.34 -32.73
C ALA A 120 2.26 -24.18 -33.56
N LEU A 121 3.36 -24.77 -33.08
CA LEU A 121 4.62 -24.81 -33.82
C LEU A 121 4.46 -25.51 -35.17
N ARG A 122 4.56 -24.71 -36.24
CA ARG A 122 4.47 -25.15 -37.64
C ARG A 122 5.83 -25.51 -38.22
N GLY A 123 6.85 -24.76 -37.83
CA GLY A 123 8.19 -24.97 -38.37
C GLY A 123 9.25 -24.10 -37.72
N TYR A 124 10.52 -24.37 -38.02
CA TYR A 124 11.63 -23.50 -37.67
C TYR A 124 12.67 -23.52 -38.79
N GLY A 125 13.45 -22.47 -38.93
CA GLY A 125 14.26 -22.32 -40.13
C GLY A 125 15.20 -21.14 -40.13
N ARG A 126 15.86 -20.93 -41.27
CA ARG A 126 16.78 -19.82 -41.54
C ARG A 126 16.75 -19.47 -43.02
N GLY A 127 16.56 -18.20 -43.37
CA GLY A 127 16.36 -17.79 -44.77
C GLY A 127 15.22 -18.60 -45.42
N ASP A 128 15.50 -19.21 -46.59
CA ASP A 128 14.53 -20.07 -47.29
C ASP A 128 14.45 -21.52 -46.74
N LEU A 129 15.31 -21.89 -45.78
CA LEU A 129 15.34 -23.23 -45.19
C LEU A 129 14.32 -23.32 -44.06
N VAL A 130 13.16 -23.93 -44.32
CA VAL A 130 12.12 -24.19 -43.31
C VAL A 130 12.05 -25.68 -43.01
N ARG A 131 12.16 -26.08 -41.75
CA ARG A 131 11.72 -27.41 -41.28
C ARG A 131 10.29 -27.30 -40.88
N THR A 132 9.40 -27.99 -41.58
CA THR A 132 8.08 -28.24 -41.01
C THR A 132 8.22 -29.19 -39.85
N VAL A 133 7.49 -28.89 -38.78
CA VAL A 133 7.50 -29.71 -37.58
C VAL A 133 6.22 -30.53 -37.55
N ALA A 134 6.37 -31.84 -37.37
CA ALA A 134 5.23 -32.73 -37.19
C ALA A 134 4.64 -32.58 -35.79
N GLU A 135 3.41 -33.04 -35.60
CA GLU A 135 2.83 -33.22 -34.27
C GLU A 135 3.74 -34.08 -33.40
N ALA A 136 3.85 -33.71 -32.12
CA ALA A 136 4.70 -34.37 -31.15
C ALA A 136 3.87 -34.80 -29.95
N SER A 137 4.25 -35.91 -29.32
CA SER A 137 3.64 -36.34 -28.07
C SER A 137 4.02 -35.39 -26.94
N VAL A 138 3.02 -34.96 -26.18
CA VAL A 138 3.17 -34.17 -24.95
C VAL A 138 3.95 -34.98 -23.90
N ARG A 139 5.10 -34.48 -23.44
CA ARG A 139 5.91 -35.12 -22.39
C ARG A 139 5.94 -34.24 -21.13
N PRO A 140 5.26 -34.61 -20.05
CA PRO A 140 5.41 -33.93 -18.76
C PRO A 140 6.79 -34.22 -18.15
N VAL A 141 7.46 -33.18 -17.66
CA VAL A 141 8.74 -33.23 -16.95
C VAL A 141 8.64 -32.30 -15.74
N GLY A 142 8.24 -32.84 -14.59
CA GLY A 142 7.90 -32.00 -13.42
C GLY A 142 6.71 -31.09 -13.73
N ASN A 143 6.84 -29.80 -13.45
CA ASN A 143 5.81 -28.79 -13.73
C ASN A 143 5.92 -28.16 -15.14
N ARG A 144 6.49 -28.90 -16.09
CA ARG A 144 6.76 -28.44 -17.45
C ARG A 144 6.28 -29.47 -18.46
N ILE A 145 5.72 -29.00 -19.57
CA ILE A 145 5.44 -29.83 -20.74
C ILE A 145 6.57 -29.65 -21.74
N GLU A 146 7.00 -30.74 -22.36
CA GLU A 146 7.94 -30.72 -23.46
C GLU A 146 7.38 -31.47 -24.68
N TYR A 147 7.55 -30.86 -25.85
CA TYR A 147 7.31 -31.44 -27.16
C TYR A 147 8.66 -31.68 -27.84
N ALA A 148 9.10 -32.93 -27.83
CA ALA A 148 10.31 -33.33 -28.55
C ALA A 148 10.05 -33.32 -30.07
N ARG A 149 10.46 -32.24 -30.74
CA ARG A 149 10.18 -31.97 -32.16
C ARG A 149 11.46 -32.08 -33.00
N GLY A 150 12.23 -33.15 -32.74
CA GLY A 150 13.51 -33.41 -33.40
C GLY A 150 14.66 -32.63 -32.75
N ARG A 151 15.24 -31.67 -33.48
CA ARG A 151 16.34 -30.80 -32.96
C ARG A 151 15.86 -29.50 -32.33
N ILE A 152 14.56 -29.25 -32.34
CA ILE A 152 13.92 -28.24 -31.51
C ILE A 152 13.09 -28.98 -30.45
N VAL A 153 13.19 -28.53 -29.21
CA VAL A 153 12.31 -28.93 -28.11
C VAL A 153 11.46 -27.72 -27.80
N GLU A 154 10.17 -27.78 -28.10
CA GLU A 154 9.20 -26.79 -27.60
C GLU A 154 8.81 -27.21 -26.18
N TRP A 155 8.62 -26.27 -25.28
CA TRP A 155 8.26 -26.54 -23.92
C TRP A 155 7.41 -25.41 -23.35
N TYR A 156 6.64 -25.74 -22.32
CA TYR A 156 5.80 -24.77 -21.63
C TYR A 156 5.93 -24.98 -20.14
N GLU A 157 6.12 -23.88 -19.44
CA GLU A 157 6.17 -23.84 -18.00
C GLU A 157 5.07 -22.93 -17.48
N ASN A 158 4.34 -23.41 -16.50
CA ASN A 158 3.22 -22.68 -15.94
C ASN A 158 3.57 -22.22 -14.53
N ALA A 159 3.62 -20.91 -14.36
CA ALA A 159 4.05 -20.26 -13.13
C ALA A 159 3.13 -19.06 -12.82
N PRO A 160 3.16 -18.52 -11.59
CA PRO A 160 2.37 -17.33 -11.23
C PRO A 160 2.62 -16.14 -12.17
N ARG A 161 3.86 -15.96 -12.64
CA ARG A 161 4.24 -14.93 -13.61
C ARG A 161 3.65 -15.05 -15.02
N GLY A 162 2.97 -16.17 -15.33
CA GLY A 162 2.39 -16.41 -16.66
C GLY A 162 2.60 -17.82 -17.20
N LEU A 163 2.11 -18.01 -18.42
CA LEU A 163 2.43 -19.18 -19.22
C LEU A 163 3.67 -18.85 -20.04
N GLU A 164 4.80 -19.40 -19.62
CA GLU A 164 6.03 -19.32 -20.39
C GLU A 164 5.97 -20.35 -21.51
N GLU A 165 6.12 -19.88 -22.75
CA GLU A 165 6.36 -20.73 -23.91
C GLU A 165 7.84 -20.65 -24.23
N GLY A 166 8.51 -21.78 -24.37
CA GLY A 166 9.90 -21.76 -24.76
C GLY A 166 10.33 -22.82 -25.76
N PHE A 167 11.47 -22.57 -26.39
CA PHE A 167 12.04 -23.45 -27.40
C PHE A 167 13.52 -23.64 -27.13
N THR A 168 14.00 -24.87 -27.11
CA THR A 168 15.43 -25.20 -27.08
C THR A 168 15.85 -25.77 -28.43
N LEU A 169 16.61 -25.01 -29.21
CA LEU A 169 17.21 -25.47 -30.45
C LEU A 169 18.57 -26.09 -30.12
N ALA A 170 18.80 -27.35 -30.50
CA ALA A 170 20.03 -28.07 -30.16
C ALA A 170 21.23 -27.74 -31.06
N SER A 171 20.97 -27.21 -32.26
CA SER A 171 21.99 -26.83 -33.24
C SER A 171 21.41 -25.79 -34.20
N ARG A 172 22.29 -25.10 -34.92
CA ARG A 172 21.89 -24.18 -35.98
C ARG A 172 20.99 -24.87 -37.02
N PRO A 173 19.91 -24.25 -37.53
CA PRO A 173 18.96 -24.93 -38.42
C PRO A 173 19.63 -25.61 -39.63
N GLU A 174 20.52 -24.93 -40.36
CA GLU A 174 21.29 -25.47 -41.49
C GLU A 174 22.13 -26.73 -41.15
N GLU A 175 22.66 -26.85 -39.93
CA GLU A 175 23.33 -28.05 -39.44
C GLU A 175 22.34 -29.16 -39.01
N SER A 176 21.09 -28.80 -38.82
CA SER A 176 19.98 -29.66 -38.35
C SER A 176 19.27 -30.38 -39.48
N PHE A 177 19.33 -29.83 -40.69
CA PHE A 177 18.66 -30.38 -41.87
C PHE A 177 19.43 -31.54 -42.51
N GLY A 178 20.78 -31.52 -42.46
CA GLY A 178 21.59 -32.37 -43.35
C GLY A 178 21.26 -32.11 -44.83
N ASP A 179 21.81 -32.88 -45.77
CA ASP A 179 21.58 -32.69 -47.22
C ASP A 179 20.11 -32.88 -47.69
N ALA A 180 19.14 -33.04 -46.78
CA ALA A 180 17.73 -33.28 -47.08
C ALA A 180 16.89 -32.02 -46.80
N VAL A 181 16.86 -31.11 -47.77
CA VAL A 181 15.91 -30.00 -47.84
C VAL A 181 14.72 -30.47 -48.69
N GLU A 182 13.61 -30.88 -48.06
CA GLU A 182 12.35 -31.04 -48.78
C GLU A 182 11.68 -29.67 -48.94
N ALA A 183 11.34 -29.36 -50.20
CA ALA A 183 10.81 -28.07 -50.63
C ALA A 183 9.42 -27.80 -50.04
N PHE A 184 9.23 -26.62 -49.44
CA PHE A 184 7.91 -26.07 -49.12
C PHE A 184 7.76 -24.62 -49.58
N GLU A 185 6.50 -24.20 -49.59
CA GLU A 185 5.85 -23.37 -50.60
C GLU A 185 6.37 -21.94 -50.74
N ASN A 186 6.66 -21.61 -52.00
CA ASN A 186 7.23 -20.37 -52.45
C ASN A 186 6.11 -19.41 -52.86
N THR A 187 5.58 -18.68 -51.89
CA THR A 187 4.97 -17.37 -52.15
C THR A 187 5.34 -16.48 -50.97
N ALA A 188 6.44 -15.73 -51.12
CA ALA A 188 6.76 -14.64 -50.21
C ALA A 188 5.56 -13.69 -50.14
N PRO A 189 4.82 -13.64 -49.03
CA PRO A 189 3.78 -12.65 -48.82
C PRO A 189 4.47 -11.32 -48.45
N PRO A 190 3.76 -10.18 -48.53
CA PRO A 190 4.35 -8.88 -48.25
C PRO A 190 4.99 -8.91 -46.86
N ARG A 191 6.25 -8.49 -46.79
CA ARG A 191 6.93 -8.21 -45.53
C ARG A 191 6.03 -7.25 -44.74
N GLY A 192 5.76 -7.58 -43.47
CA GLY A 192 5.15 -6.61 -42.57
C GLY A 192 6.04 -5.36 -42.50
N PRO A 193 5.48 -4.20 -42.12
CA PRO A 193 6.22 -2.93 -42.05
C PRO A 193 7.47 -2.95 -41.15
N GLN A 194 7.68 -4.00 -40.34
CA GLN A 194 8.80 -4.13 -39.39
C GLN A 194 10.06 -4.85 -39.90
N ALA A 195 10.10 -5.23 -41.19
CA ALA A 195 11.29 -5.89 -41.77
C ALA A 195 12.54 -4.99 -41.87
N ASP A 196 12.45 -3.71 -41.50
CA ASP A 196 13.56 -2.74 -41.50
C ASP A 196 14.50 -2.86 -40.30
N LEU A 197 14.17 -3.68 -39.29
CA LEU A 197 15.01 -3.91 -38.11
C LEU A 197 16.25 -4.80 -38.38
N LEU A 198 16.33 -5.42 -39.57
CA LEU A 198 17.54 -6.12 -40.04
C LEU A 198 17.94 -5.64 -41.44
N ASP A 199 19.20 -5.23 -41.58
CA ASP A 199 19.78 -4.94 -42.90
C ASP A 199 19.66 -6.18 -43.82
N ALA A 200 19.42 -5.98 -45.11
CA ALA A 200 19.03 -7.04 -46.05
C ALA A 200 20.00 -8.24 -46.09
N ALA A 201 21.30 -8.01 -45.81
CA ALA A 201 22.33 -9.04 -45.70
C ALA A 201 22.22 -9.94 -44.44
N ARG A 202 21.52 -9.50 -43.39
CA ARG A 202 21.27 -10.25 -42.16
C ARG A 202 19.96 -11.04 -42.20
N SER A 203 19.03 -10.68 -43.08
CA SER A 203 17.75 -11.40 -43.25
C SER A 203 17.92 -12.87 -43.67
N ASP A 204 18.91 -13.18 -44.51
CA ASP A 204 19.25 -14.57 -44.91
C ASP A 204 19.90 -15.37 -43.76
N ARG A 205 20.28 -14.68 -42.67
CA ARG A 205 21.02 -15.22 -41.53
C ARG A 205 20.17 -15.38 -40.27
N ALA A 206 18.97 -14.80 -40.24
CA ALA A 206 18.08 -14.88 -39.09
C ALA A 206 17.44 -16.26 -38.97
N VAL A 207 17.41 -16.79 -37.75
CA VAL A 207 16.70 -18.03 -37.41
C VAL A 207 15.28 -17.65 -36.98
N PHE A 208 14.30 -18.44 -37.38
CA PHE A 208 12.91 -18.23 -36.96
C PHE A 208 12.26 -19.51 -36.46
N VAL A 209 11.25 -19.31 -35.62
CA VAL A 209 10.25 -20.28 -35.19
C VAL A 209 8.90 -19.78 -35.69
N GLN A 210 8.17 -20.62 -36.43
CA GLN A 210 6.86 -20.31 -37.02
C GLN A 210 5.75 -20.94 -36.19
N LEU A 211 4.81 -20.11 -35.76
CA LEU A 211 3.65 -20.51 -34.97
C LEU A 211 2.38 -20.22 -35.78
N ALA A 212 1.47 -21.19 -35.82
CA ALA A 212 0.11 -20.95 -36.29
C ALA A 212 -0.77 -20.51 -35.11
N LEU A 213 -1.46 -19.40 -35.32
CA LEU A 213 -2.49 -18.92 -34.42
C LEU A 213 -3.80 -19.66 -34.73
N THR A 214 -4.38 -20.26 -33.71
CA THR A 214 -5.71 -20.89 -33.72
C THR A 214 -6.62 -20.20 -32.72
N GLY A 215 -7.91 -20.46 -32.81
CA GLY A 215 -8.91 -19.82 -31.94
C GLY A 215 -9.45 -18.51 -32.52
N THR A 216 -10.06 -17.71 -31.64
CA THR A 216 -10.84 -16.53 -32.02
C THR A 216 -10.02 -15.24 -31.98
N LEU A 217 -9.00 -15.16 -31.12
CA LEU A 217 -8.24 -13.92 -30.92
C LEU A 217 -7.38 -13.53 -32.11
N GLY A 218 -7.25 -12.22 -32.34
CA GLY A 218 -6.39 -11.62 -33.37
C GLY A 218 -5.14 -10.99 -32.79
N PRO A 219 -3.99 -11.15 -33.47
CA PRO A 219 -2.74 -10.56 -33.01
C PRO A 219 -2.67 -9.09 -33.44
N ALA A 220 -2.30 -8.22 -32.51
CA ALA A 220 -1.77 -6.88 -32.72
C ALA A 220 -0.30 -6.93 -32.27
N PHE A 221 0.62 -6.50 -33.12
CA PHE A 221 2.05 -6.60 -32.84
C PHE A 221 2.56 -5.24 -32.35
N SER A 222 3.37 -5.24 -31.29
CA SER A 222 4.06 -4.03 -30.85
C SER A 222 5.04 -3.56 -31.92
N THR A 223 5.27 -2.25 -32.01
CA THR A 223 6.13 -1.61 -33.02
C THR A 223 7.59 -2.06 -32.94
N ASP A 224 8.09 -2.33 -31.74
CA ASP A 224 9.43 -2.87 -31.43
C ASP A 224 9.56 -4.39 -31.68
N GLY A 225 8.45 -5.07 -31.96
CA GLY A 225 8.36 -6.51 -32.14
C GLY A 225 8.65 -7.33 -30.88
N GLN A 226 8.66 -6.74 -29.69
CA GLN A 226 8.88 -7.49 -28.44
C GLN A 226 7.61 -8.11 -27.85
N ALA A 227 6.43 -7.70 -28.31
CA ALA A 227 5.15 -8.14 -27.79
C ALA A 227 4.10 -8.39 -28.89
N ILE A 228 3.13 -9.25 -28.56
CA ILE A 228 1.89 -9.45 -29.32
C ILE A 228 0.72 -9.39 -28.36
N ASP A 229 -0.19 -8.45 -28.61
CA ASP A 229 -1.47 -8.36 -27.94
C ASP A 229 -2.53 -9.15 -28.72
N PHE A 230 -3.15 -10.12 -28.07
CA PHE A 230 -4.20 -10.91 -28.66
C PHE A 230 -5.56 -10.37 -28.26
N ARG A 231 -6.20 -9.73 -29.24
CA ARG A 231 -7.46 -8.99 -29.11
C ARG A 231 -8.65 -9.84 -29.51
N THR A 232 -9.78 -9.61 -28.86
CA THR A 232 -11.07 -10.19 -29.27
C THR A 232 -11.52 -9.59 -30.62
N PRO A 233 -12.52 -10.18 -31.30
CA PRO A 233 -13.10 -9.58 -32.51
C PRO A 233 -13.66 -8.15 -32.31
N GLY A 234 -13.91 -7.74 -31.07
CA GLY A 234 -14.34 -6.40 -30.69
C GLY A 234 -13.19 -5.42 -30.42
N GLY A 235 -11.93 -5.84 -30.51
CA GLY A 235 -10.75 -4.98 -30.31
C GLY A 235 -10.15 -5.01 -28.90
N VAL A 236 -10.83 -5.62 -27.92
CA VAL A 236 -10.35 -5.71 -26.53
C VAL A 236 -9.16 -6.66 -26.40
N ASN A 237 -8.03 -6.17 -25.86
CA ASN A 237 -6.87 -6.99 -25.49
C ASN A 237 -7.20 -7.92 -24.30
N VAL A 238 -6.89 -9.21 -24.45
CA VAL A 238 -7.16 -10.21 -23.40
C VAL A 238 -5.98 -11.17 -23.14
N VAL A 239 -4.93 -11.15 -23.98
CA VAL A 239 -3.66 -11.85 -23.71
C VAL A 239 -2.52 -11.00 -24.27
N HIS A 240 -1.64 -10.54 -23.39
CA HIS A 240 -0.39 -9.86 -23.70
C HIS A 240 0.74 -10.92 -23.75
N PHE A 241 1.34 -11.14 -24.92
CA PHE A 241 2.41 -12.13 -25.10
C PHE A 241 3.73 -11.43 -25.35
N ALA A 242 4.59 -11.36 -24.33
CA ALA A 242 5.75 -10.47 -24.30
C ALA A 242 6.95 -11.10 -23.55
N ALA A 243 7.83 -10.26 -23.00
CA ALA A 243 9.03 -10.66 -22.26
C ALA A 243 9.93 -11.66 -23.03
N LEU A 244 10.02 -11.52 -24.36
CA LEU A 244 10.81 -12.38 -25.22
C LEU A 244 12.29 -12.35 -24.83
N ARG A 245 12.82 -13.48 -24.35
CA ARG A 245 14.26 -13.68 -24.16
C ARG A 245 14.74 -14.76 -25.11
N VAL A 246 15.96 -14.60 -25.62
CA VAL A 246 16.65 -15.62 -26.42
C VAL A 246 18.09 -15.74 -25.94
N ARG A 247 18.50 -16.89 -25.40
CA ARG A 247 19.83 -17.09 -24.80
C ARG A 247 20.57 -18.27 -25.43
N ASP A 248 21.86 -18.09 -25.69
CA ASP A 248 22.74 -19.16 -26.14
C ASP A 248 23.29 -20.02 -24.97
N ALA A 249 23.99 -21.11 -25.27
CA ALA A 249 24.48 -22.06 -24.26
C ALA A 249 25.54 -21.49 -23.29
N ARG A 250 26.06 -20.30 -23.58
CA ARG A 250 26.97 -19.55 -22.68
C ARG A 250 26.20 -18.55 -21.81
N GLY A 251 24.88 -18.48 -21.95
CA GLY A 251 24.02 -17.51 -21.27
C GLY A 251 23.98 -16.14 -21.94
N ARG A 252 24.52 -16.00 -23.17
CA ARG A 252 24.51 -14.72 -23.90
C ARG A 252 23.15 -14.52 -24.57
N GLU A 253 22.56 -13.34 -24.36
CA GLU A 253 21.31 -12.94 -24.99
C GLU A 253 21.51 -12.60 -26.48
N LEU A 254 20.56 -12.99 -27.33
CA LEU A 254 20.58 -12.83 -28.77
C LEU A 254 19.48 -11.85 -29.20
N PRO A 255 19.73 -10.94 -30.16
CA PRO A 255 18.69 -10.05 -30.69
C PRO A 255 17.52 -10.85 -31.28
N ALA A 256 16.29 -10.54 -30.88
CA ALA A 256 15.09 -11.26 -31.28
C ALA A 256 13.85 -10.35 -31.37
N TRP A 257 12.84 -10.73 -32.15
CA TRP A 257 11.55 -10.04 -32.29
C TRP A 257 10.45 -11.00 -32.76
N MET A 258 9.20 -10.53 -32.77
CA MET A 258 8.01 -11.23 -33.22
C MET A 258 7.37 -10.52 -34.42
N GLU A 259 6.86 -11.28 -35.39
CA GLU A 259 6.26 -10.70 -36.60
C GLU A 259 5.05 -11.49 -37.11
N GLY A 260 4.13 -10.80 -37.79
CA GLY A 260 3.04 -11.42 -38.53
C GLY A 260 3.54 -12.08 -39.82
N PHE A 261 3.12 -13.32 -40.07
CA PHE A 261 3.44 -14.05 -41.30
C PHE A 261 2.15 -14.45 -42.03
N ALA A 262 2.06 -14.18 -43.32
CA ALA A 262 0.84 -14.47 -44.10
C ALA A 262 1.00 -15.73 -44.98
N ALA A 263 0.90 -16.92 -44.40
CA ALA A 263 0.69 -18.12 -45.23
C ALA A 263 -0.76 -18.15 -45.73
N ILE A 264 -0.98 -18.47 -47.02
CA ILE A 264 -2.31 -18.44 -47.66
C ILE A 264 -3.35 -19.18 -46.80
N GLY A 265 -4.29 -18.43 -46.22
CA GLY A 265 -5.42 -18.95 -45.46
C GLY A 265 -5.17 -19.29 -43.98
N ALA A 266 -4.02 -18.93 -43.39
CA ALA A 266 -3.74 -19.15 -41.96
C ALA A 266 -3.27 -17.87 -41.25
N ARG A 267 -3.78 -17.63 -40.03
CA ARG A 267 -3.26 -16.61 -39.09
C ARG A 267 -1.95 -17.16 -38.53
N THR A 268 -0.79 -16.66 -38.93
CA THR A 268 0.51 -17.18 -38.45
C THR A 268 1.40 -16.07 -37.94
N ILE A 269 2.21 -16.38 -36.93
CA ILE A 269 3.19 -15.48 -36.32
C ILE A 269 4.57 -16.14 -36.36
N ARG A 270 5.64 -15.36 -36.22
CA ARG A 270 7.00 -15.86 -36.10
C ARG A 270 7.69 -15.21 -34.92
N ILE A 271 8.55 -15.97 -34.27
CA ILE A 271 9.62 -15.46 -33.39
C ILE A 271 10.91 -15.59 -34.18
N VAL A 272 11.65 -14.51 -34.33
CA VAL A 272 12.84 -14.43 -35.18
C VAL A 272 14.01 -13.92 -34.34
N PHE A 273 15.22 -14.44 -34.56
CA PHE A 273 16.42 -14.02 -33.83
C PHE A 273 17.70 -14.16 -34.65
N ASP A 274 18.70 -13.35 -34.31
CA ASP A 274 20.05 -13.41 -34.89
C ASP A 274 20.94 -14.35 -34.07
N ASP A 275 21.39 -15.44 -34.70
CA ASP A 275 22.21 -16.47 -34.06
C ASP A 275 23.72 -16.28 -34.29
N THR A 276 24.18 -15.11 -34.71
CA THR A 276 25.60 -14.86 -35.01
C THR A 276 26.50 -15.21 -33.81
N ASP A 277 27.47 -16.10 -34.06
CA ASP A 277 28.40 -16.67 -33.07
C ASP A 277 27.75 -17.39 -31.86
N ALA A 278 26.45 -17.69 -31.94
CA ALA A 278 25.71 -18.41 -30.91
C ALA A 278 26.30 -19.79 -30.63
N ALA A 279 26.54 -20.09 -29.35
CA ALA A 279 26.75 -21.45 -28.91
C ALA A 279 25.40 -22.15 -28.71
N TYR A 280 25.21 -23.30 -29.33
CA TYR A 280 24.01 -24.09 -29.13
C TYR A 280 24.16 -25.06 -27.94
N PRO A 281 23.07 -25.40 -27.23
CA PRO A 281 21.67 -25.04 -27.53
C PRO A 281 21.32 -23.56 -27.31
N VAL A 282 20.39 -23.04 -28.11
CA VAL A 282 19.75 -21.74 -27.91
C VAL A 282 18.37 -21.96 -27.30
N THR A 283 18.04 -21.17 -26.29
CA THR A 283 16.73 -21.14 -25.63
C THR A 283 15.98 -19.86 -26.02
N ILE A 284 14.69 -19.96 -26.27
CA ILE A 284 13.74 -18.87 -26.55
C ILE A 284 12.64 -18.99 -25.48
N ASP A 285 12.18 -17.91 -24.87
CA ASP A 285 11.23 -17.96 -23.74
C ASP A 285 10.37 -16.69 -23.57
N PRO A 286 9.36 -16.43 -24.43
CA PRO A 286 8.31 -15.45 -24.16
C PRO A 286 7.28 -15.91 -23.10
N VAL A 287 6.53 -14.94 -22.55
CA VAL A 287 5.53 -15.14 -21.50
C VAL A 287 4.18 -14.53 -21.90
N ALA A 288 3.10 -15.29 -21.72
CA ALA A 288 1.73 -14.79 -21.86
C ALA A 288 1.17 -14.31 -20.52
N THR A 289 0.61 -13.09 -20.49
CA THR A 289 -0.03 -12.43 -19.35
C THR A 289 -1.35 -11.75 -19.76
N SER A 290 -2.08 -11.18 -18.81
CA SER A 290 -3.25 -10.30 -19.01
C SER A 290 -3.19 -9.21 -17.94
N PRO A 291 -3.85 -8.04 -18.10
CA PRO A 291 -4.12 -7.18 -16.95
C PRO A 291 -4.66 -8.00 -15.78
N ALA A 292 -4.19 -7.69 -14.58
CA ALA A 292 -4.66 -8.39 -13.39
C ALA A 292 -6.15 -8.08 -13.18
N TRP A 293 -6.52 -6.83 -13.47
CA TRP A 293 -7.90 -6.37 -13.46
C TRP A 293 -8.11 -5.16 -14.39
N THR A 294 -9.29 -5.06 -15.01
CA THR A 294 -9.74 -3.85 -15.73
C THR A 294 -11.21 -3.61 -15.48
N GLY A 295 -11.63 -2.35 -15.43
CA GLY A 295 -13.03 -1.95 -15.31
C GLY A 295 -13.36 -0.81 -16.27
N GLU A 296 -14.50 -0.94 -16.91
CA GLU A 296 -15.07 0.05 -17.83
C GLU A 296 -16.43 0.49 -17.30
N SER A 297 -16.88 1.64 -17.78
CA SER A 297 -18.22 2.09 -17.43
C SER A 297 -19.31 1.38 -18.24
N HIS A 298 -19.09 1.14 -19.53
CA HIS A 298 -20.05 0.62 -20.51
C HIS A 298 -21.11 1.62 -21.03
N GLN A 299 -20.86 2.94 -20.96
CA GLN A 299 -21.57 3.87 -21.84
C GLN A 299 -20.94 5.22 -22.15
N ALA A 300 -21.41 5.81 -23.25
CA ALA A 300 -20.76 6.91 -23.95
C ALA A 300 -20.61 8.16 -23.10
N SER A 301 -19.41 8.71 -23.18
CA SER A 301 -19.01 10.02 -22.69
C SER A 301 -19.01 10.09 -21.18
N ALA A 302 -18.87 8.95 -20.50
CA ALA A 302 -18.88 8.81 -19.04
C ALA A 302 -17.62 9.25 -18.29
N TYR A 303 -16.50 9.33 -18.99
CA TYR A 303 -15.17 9.61 -18.46
C TYR A 303 -14.70 8.84 -17.22
N PHE A 304 -14.96 7.53 -17.17
CA PHE A 304 -14.42 6.63 -16.14
C PHE A 304 -12.88 6.64 -16.11
N GLY A 305 -12.30 6.80 -14.91
CA GLY A 305 -10.85 6.87 -14.69
C GLY A 305 -10.31 8.28 -14.47
N ILE A 306 -11.15 9.32 -14.46
CA ILE A 306 -10.70 10.70 -14.26
C ILE A 306 -10.05 10.92 -12.88
N SER A 307 -10.53 10.20 -11.87
CA SER A 307 -10.00 10.16 -10.51
C SER A 307 -9.78 8.71 -10.09
N VAL A 308 -8.60 8.43 -9.55
CA VAL A 308 -8.18 7.12 -9.06
C VAL A 308 -7.39 7.28 -7.76
N ALA A 309 -7.58 6.36 -6.82
CA ALA A 309 -6.84 6.29 -5.56
C ALA A 309 -6.95 4.89 -4.94
N THR A 310 -6.10 4.58 -3.97
CA THR A 310 -6.38 3.49 -3.02
C THR A 310 -7.63 3.81 -2.19
N ALA A 311 -8.42 2.80 -1.88
CA ALA A 311 -9.56 2.87 -0.98
C ALA A 311 -9.21 2.45 0.47
N GLY A 312 -7.97 2.01 0.73
CA GLY A 312 -7.62 1.32 1.98
C GLY A 312 -8.04 -0.15 1.94
N ASP A 313 -8.25 -0.81 3.07
CA ASP A 313 -8.67 -2.23 3.18
C ASP A 313 -10.14 -2.31 3.64
N VAL A 314 -11.07 -2.06 2.72
CA VAL A 314 -12.51 -1.90 2.96
C VAL A 314 -13.25 -3.17 3.31
N ASN A 315 -12.62 -4.32 3.14
CA ASN A 315 -13.14 -5.59 3.61
C ASN A 315 -12.26 -6.24 4.71
N GLY A 316 -11.34 -5.46 5.29
CA GLY A 316 -10.60 -5.74 6.54
C GLY A 316 -9.89 -7.09 6.54
N ASP A 317 -9.71 -7.66 5.35
CA ASP A 317 -9.16 -8.99 5.20
C ASP A 317 -7.63 -8.95 5.16
N GLY A 318 -7.06 -7.74 5.19
CA GLY A 318 -5.64 -7.45 5.16
C GLY A 318 -5.11 -7.12 3.76
N TYR A 319 -5.99 -6.73 2.83
CA TYR A 319 -5.72 -6.49 1.41
C TYR A 319 -6.20 -5.08 1.06
N SER A 320 -5.43 -4.31 0.29
CA SER A 320 -5.88 -3.00 -0.17
C SER A 320 -6.96 -3.09 -1.26
N ASP A 321 -7.72 -2.02 -1.41
CA ASP A 321 -8.81 -1.87 -2.35
C ASP A 321 -8.61 -0.61 -3.17
N VAL A 322 -9.40 -0.45 -4.22
CA VAL A 322 -9.30 0.71 -5.12
C VAL A 322 -10.65 1.33 -5.41
N ILE A 323 -10.61 2.63 -5.68
CA ILE A 323 -11.77 3.41 -6.12
C ILE A 323 -11.50 4.14 -7.44
N VAL A 324 -12.55 4.21 -8.27
CA VAL A 324 -12.52 4.87 -9.58
C VAL A 324 -13.78 5.68 -9.85
N GLY A 325 -13.62 6.90 -10.35
CA GLY A 325 -14.72 7.80 -10.73
C GLY A 325 -15.00 7.88 -12.24
N ALA A 326 -16.28 8.04 -12.61
CA ALA A 326 -16.78 8.22 -13.97
C ALA A 326 -17.88 9.30 -14.00
N PRO A 327 -17.51 10.59 -13.92
CA PRO A 327 -18.49 11.64 -13.68
C PRO A 327 -19.59 11.73 -14.72
N TYR A 328 -19.34 11.45 -15.99
CA TYR A 328 -20.31 11.78 -17.03
C TYR A 328 -21.24 10.61 -17.42
N TYR A 329 -21.36 9.56 -16.59
CA TYR A 329 -22.06 8.31 -16.93
C TYR A 329 -23.60 8.41 -17.03
N ASP A 330 -24.24 7.74 -17.99
CA ASP A 330 -25.69 7.65 -18.32
C ASP A 330 -26.38 6.25 -18.15
N ASN A 331 -27.16 6.00 -17.11
CA ASN A 331 -28.00 4.79 -16.89
C ASN A 331 -29.50 5.09 -16.74
N GLY A 332 -30.05 5.70 -17.80
CA GLY A 332 -31.44 6.14 -17.87
C GLY A 332 -31.54 7.67 -17.97
N GLN A 333 -30.44 8.37 -17.71
CA GLN A 333 -30.34 9.83 -17.67
C GLN A 333 -28.98 10.32 -18.17
N THR A 334 -28.84 11.61 -18.51
CA THR A 334 -27.63 12.17 -19.15
C THR A 334 -26.67 12.77 -18.14
N ASN A 335 -25.38 12.41 -18.12
CA ASN A 335 -24.30 12.79 -17.23
C ASN A 335 -24.57 12.53 -15.72
N GLU A 336 -25.29 11.46 -15.39
CA GLU A 336 -25.60 11.12 -13.98
C GLU A 336 -24.37 10.65 -13.17
N GLY A 337 -23.36 10.09 -13.81
CA GLY A 337 -22.11 9.69 -13.20
C GLY A 337 -22.19 8.38 -12.41
N ARG A 338 -21.01 7.80 -12.18
CA ARG A 338 -20.84 6.52 -11.51
C ARG A 338 -19.47 6.41 -10.85
N ALA A 339 -19.39 5.69 -9.72
CA ALA A 339 -18.14 5.31 -9.09
C ALA A 339 -18.17 3.84 -8.70
N PHE A 340 -16.98 3.30 -8.54
CA PHE A 340 -16.77 1.87 -8.57
C PHE A 340 -15.67 1.51 -7.59
N VAL A 341 -15.91 0.44 -6.82
CA VAL A 341 -14.91 -0.13 -5.92
C VAL A 341 -14.78 -1.60 -6.19
N TYR A 342 -13.52 -1.98 -6.12
CA TYR A 342 -13.06 -3.31 -6.41
C TYR A 342 -12.31 -3.79 -5.19
N LEU A 343 -12.80 -4.90 -4.63
CA LEU A 343 -12.19 -5.51 -3.46
C LEU A 343 -10.98 -6.33 -3.84
N GLY A 344 -9.88 -6.06 -3.17
CA GLY A 344 -8.71 -6.88 -3.05
C GLY A 344 -9.01 -8.24 -2.44
N SER A 345 -8.14 -9.19 -2.76
CA SER A 345 -8.20 -10.54 -2.22
C SER A 345 -6.93 -11.30 -2.58
N ALA A 346 -6.72 -12.49 -2.03
CA ALA A 346 -5.63 -13.37 -2.49
C ALA A 346 -5.74 -13.80 -3.98
N SER A 347 -6.85 -13.48 -4.64
CA SER A 347 -7.05 -13.63 -6.10
C SER A 347 -7.01 -12.31 -6.87
N GLY A 348 -6.79 -11.18 -6.18
CA GLY A 348 -6.92 -9.84 -6.71
C GLY A 348 -8.31 -9.23 -6.63
N LEU A 349 -8.41 -8.01 -7.18
CA LEU A 349 -9.60 -7.25 -7.54
C LEU A 349 -10.65 -8.05 -8.33
N ALA A 350 -11.90 -7.93 -7.91
CA ALA A 350 -13.03 -8.60 -8.52
C ALA A 350 -13.38 -8.07 -9.94
N SER A 351 -13.59 -8.95 -10.93
CA SER A 351 -13.88 -8.57 -12.34
C SER A 351 -15.24 -7.89 -12.53
N THR A 352 -16.17 -8.17 -11.64
CA THR A 352 -17.31 -7.28 -11.44
C THR A 352 -16.93 -6.38 -10.32
N PRO A 353 -17.21 -5.07 -10.41
CA PRO A 353 -17.20 -4.25 -9.22
C PRO A 353 -17.94 -5.01 -8.13
N ALA A 354 -17.23 -5.31 -7.03
CA ALA A 354 -17.88 -5.81 -5.83
C ALA A 354 -18.94 -4.80 -5.40
N TRP A 355 -18.71 -3.56 -5.79
CA TRP A 355 -19.55 -2.46 -5.52
C TRP A 355 -19.52 -1.40 -6.63
N THR A 356 -20.72 -0.91 -6.97
CA THR A 356 -20.91 0.31 -7.75
C THR A 356 -22.02 1.13 -7.15
N ALA A 357 -21.95 2.43 -7.40
CA ALA A 357 -23.15 3.24 -7.37
C ALA A 357 -23.13 4.35 -8.40
N GLU A 358 -24.33 4.83 -8.64
CA GLU A 358 -24.68 5.87 -9.57
C GLU A 358 -25.55 6.89 -8.86
N SER A 359 -25.60 8.05 -9.48
CA SER A 359 -26.76 8.91 -9.36
C SER A 359 -28.00 8.28 -10.02
N ASP A 360 -29.18 8.55 -9.48
CA ASP A 360 -30.47 8.33 -10.13
C ASP A 360 -30.98 9.58 -10.86
N GLN A 361 -30.07 10.40 -11.44
CA GLN A 361 -30.39 11.72 -11.94
C GLN A 361 -29.44 12.36 -12.98
N ALA A 362 -29.99 12.96 -14.04
CA ALA A 362 -29.25 13.63 -15.12
C ALA A 362 -28.35 14.80 -14.68
N SER A 363 -27.11 14.79 -15.15
CA SER A 363 -26.08 15.82 -15.03
C SER A 363 -25.47 15.90 -13.66
N ALA A 364 -25.62 14.85 -12.85
CA ALA A 364 -25.12 14.77 -11.50
C ALA A 364 -23.60 14.73 -11.33
N TYR A 365 -22.83 14.29 -12.33
CA TYR A 365 -21.37 14.16 -12.24
C TYR A 365 -20.83 13.28 -11.10
N PHE A 366 -21.56 12.21 -10.72
CA PHE A 366 -21.13 11.27 -9.68
C PHE A 366 -19.78 10.61 -10.01
N GLY A 367 -18.84 10.67 -9.07
CA GLY A 367 -17.46 10.20 -9.25
C GLY A 367 -16.48 11.30 -9.67
N TRP A 368 -16.86 12.58 -9.60
CA TRP A 368 -15.95 13.70 -9.90
C TRP A 368 -14.73 13.71 -8.98
N SER A 369 -14.96 13.57 -7.68
CA SER A 369 -13.94 13.41 -6.64
C SER A 369 -14.20 12.13 -5.85
N ALA A 370 -13.11 11.43 -5.50
CA ALA A 370 -13.14 10.16 -4.78
C ALA A 370 -11.84 9.97 -3.99
N ALA A 371 -11.94 9.41 -2.79
CA ALA A 371 -10.82 9.10 -1.91
C ALA A 371 -11.20 8.01 -0.88
N THR A 372 -10.23 7.48 -0.14
CA THR A 372 -10.52 6.74 1.09
C THR A 372 -11.17 7.66 2.13
N ALA A 373 -12.12 7.11 2.89
CA ALA A 373 -12.75 7.78 4.01
C ALA A 373 -12.08 7.44 5.37
N GLY A 374 -11.09 6.55 5.41
CA GLY A 374 -10.62 5.93 6.65
C GLY A 374 -11.53 4.77 7.06
N ASP A 375 -11.59 4.40 8.34
CA ASP A 375 -12.45 3.34 8.92
C ASP A 375 -13.51 3.99 9.85
N VAL A 376 -14.61 4.44 9.27
CA VAL A 376 -15.69 5.25 9.83
C VAL A 376 -16.70 4.48 10.67
N ASP A 377 -16.67 3.15 10.62
CA ASP A 377 -17.40 2.32 11.58
C ASP A 377 -16.49 1.57 12.57
N GLU A 378 -15.19 1.97 12.67
CA GLU A 378 -14.09 1.38 13.50
C GLU A 378 -14.22 -0.15 13.63
N ASP A 379 -14.77 -0.79 12.61
CA ASP A 379 -15.01 -2.22 12.64
C ASP A 379 -13.72 -2.94 12.24
N GLY A 380 -12.70 -2.17 11.82
CA GLY A 380 -11.40 -2.59 11.36
C GLY A 380 -11.24 -2.57 9.84
N TYR A 381 -12.18 -1.95 9.12
CA TYR A 381 -12.34 -2.00 7.67
C TYR A 381 -12.33 -0.56 7.13
N SER A 382 -11.59 -0.29 6.06
CA SER A 382 -11.59 1.04 5.43
C SER A 382 -12.91 1.33 4.70
N ASP A 383 -13.09 2.57 4.30
CA ASP A 383 -14.31 3.08 3.69
C ASP A 383 -13.98 4.03 2.56
N VAL A 384 -15.03 4.45 1.84
CA VAL A 384 -14.88 5.36 0.71
C VAL A 384 -15.89 6.48 0.71
N ILE A 385 -15.47 7.59 0.10
CA ILE A 385 -16.32 8.75 -0.15
C ILE A 385 -16.30 9.13 -1.63
N VAL A 386 -17.47 9.53 -2.14
CA VAL A 386 -17.69 9.90 -3.54
C VAL A 386 -18.58 11.12 -3.68
N GLY A 387 -18.18 12.04 -4.57
CA GLY A 387 -18.92 13.26 -4.89
C GLY A 387 -19.66 13.25 -6.24
N ALA A 388 -20.88 13.82 -6.26
CA ALA A 388 -21.72 14.05 -7.45
C ALA A 388 -22.25 15.49 -7.46
N TYR A 389 -21.39 16.42 -7.88
CA TYR A 389 -21.58 17.83 -7.59
C TYR A 389 -22.81 18.47 -8.24
N GLN A 390 -23.41 17.91 -9.30
CA GLN A 390 -24.55 18.53 -9.99
C GLN A 390 -25.86 17.73 -9.90
N TYR A 391 -26.02 16.87 -8.89
CA TYR A 391 -27.22 16.04 -8.67
C TYR A 391 -28.51 16.87 -8.40
N ASP A 392 -29.72 16.38 -8.75
CA ASP A 392 -31.04 16.99 -8.45
C ASP A 392 -32.00 16.02 -7.73
N ASN A 393 -32.60 16.44 -6.62
CA ASN A 393 -33.76 15.83 -5.94
C ASN A 393 -34.72 16.92 -5.47
N GLY A 394 -35.45 17.44 -6.46
CA GLY A 394 -36.40 18.52 -6.24
C GLY A 394 -35.83 19.91 -6.52
N GLN A 395 -34.50 20.09 -6.63
CA GLN A 395 -33.85 21.31 -7.09
C GLN A 395 -32.72 21.06 -8.10
N THR A 396 -32.51 21.98 -9.06
CA THR A 396 -31.52 21.81 -10.15
C THR A 396 -30.08 22.02 -9.69
N ASN A 397 -29.14 21.14 -9.98
CA ASN A 397 -27.71 21.11 -9.64
C ASN A 397 -27.40 21.18 -8.13
N GLU A 398 -28.26 20.62 -7.29
CA GLU A 398 -28.11 20.65 -5.83
C GLU A 398 -26.97 19.76 -5.27
N GLY A 399 -26.46 18.83 -6.05
CA GLY A 399 -25.36 17.95 -5.69
C GLY A 399 -25.69 16.90 -4.61
N ARG A 400 -24.90 15.82 -4.58
CA ARG A 400 -24.99 14.73 -3.61
C ARG A 400 -23.61 14.11 -3.35
N ALA A 401 -23.34 13.72 -2.10
CA ALA A 401 -22.18 12.91 -1.74
C ALA A 401 -22.60 11.65 -1.00
N TYR A 402 -21.75 10.63 -1.10
CA TYR A 402 -22.08 9.27 -0.79
C TYR A 402 -20.92 8.59 -0.07
N VAL A 403 -21.24 7.86 0.99
CA VAL A 403 -20.29 6.99 1.69
C VAL A 403 -20.86 5.60 1.79
N TYR A 404 -19.95 4.68 1.61
CA TYR A 404 -20.19 3.27 1.59
C TYR A 404 -19.27 2.68 2.64
N LEU A 405 -19.89 1.96 3.58
CA LEU A 405 -19.15 1.30 4.65
C LEU A 405 -18.53 0.01 4.15
N GLY A 406 -17.28 -0.18 4.54
CA GLY A 406 -16.57 -1.42 4.56
C GLY A 406 -17.25 -2.44 5.46
N SER A 407 -16.94 -3.70 5.20
CA SER A 407 -17.36 -4.80 6.06
C SER A 407 -16.64 -6.07 5.65
N ALA A 408 -16.81 -7.13 6.45
CA ALA A 408 -16.42 -8.46 6.03
C ALA A 408 -17.06 -8.91 4.68
N SER A 409 -18.11 -8.24 4.20
CA SER A 409 -18.71 -8.44 2.87
C SER A 409 -18.36 -7.37 1.82
N GLY A 410 -17.52 -6.39 2.17
CA GLY A 410 -17.16 -5.20 1.38
C GLY A 410 -18.19 -4.07 1.48
N LEU A 411 -18.11 -3.15 0.52
CA LEU A 411 -19.00 -1.99 0.46
C LEU A 411 -20.47 -2.34 0.26
N ALA A 412 -21.37 -1.67 0.98
CA ALA A 412 -22.82 -1.89 0.91
C ALA A 412 -23.49 -1.39 -0.38
N SER A 413 -24.60 -2.02 -0.80
CA SER A 413 -25.24 -1.72 -2.10
C SER A 413 -25.99 -0.41 -2.15
N SER A 414 -26.72 -0.17 -1.08
CA SER A 414 -27.18 1.16 -0.82
C SER A 414 -26.01 1.89 -0.17
N PRO A 415 -25.78 3.17 -0.48
CA PRO A 415 -24.99 4.00 0.41
C PRO A 415 -25.50 3.78 1.82
N ALA A 416 -24.61 3.36 2.71
CA ALA A 416 -24.90 3.38 4.14
C ALA A 416 -25.30 4.81 4.53
N TRP A 417 -24.78 5.77 3.75
CA TRP A 417 -24.99 7.16 3.94
C TRP A 417 -24.99 7.96 2.63
N THR A 418 -25.98 8.86 2.51
CA THR A 418 -26.02 9.92 1.50
C THR A 418 -26.40 11.23 2.15
N ALA A 419 -25.93 12.31 1.55
CA ALA A 419 -26.62 13.58 1.67
C ALA A 419 -26.60 14.38 0.40
N GLU A 420 -27.62 15.22 0.33
CA GLU A 420 -27.90 16.19 -0.70
C GLU A 420 -28.02 17.54 -0.06
N SER A 421 -28.03 18.56 -0.90
CA SER A 421 -28.28 19.90 -0.43
C SER A 421 -29.74 20.31 -0.27
N ASP A 422 -30.68 19.70 -1.01
CA ASP A 422 -32.10 20.11 -1.10
C ASP A 422 -32.26 21.56 -1.64
N GLN A 423 -31.29 22.08 -2.44
CA GLN A 423 -31.21 23.48 -2.87
C GLN A 423 -30.57 23.68 -4.28
N ALA A 424 -31.24 24.43 -5.17
CA ALA A 424 -30.81 24.56 -6.55
C ALA A 424 -29.44 25.26 -6.68
N THR A 425 -28.62 24.71 -7.56
CA THR A 425 -27.27 25.03 -8.04
C THR A 425 -26.16 24.66 -7.11
N ALA A 426 -26.46 24.04 -5.97
CA ALA A 426 -25.56 23.89 -4.86
C ALA A 426 -24.20 23.20 -5.01
N GLY A 427 -23.97 22.33 -5.99
CA GLY A 427 -22.61 21.80 -6.14
C GLY A 427 -22.18 20.73 -5.10
N PHE A 428 -23.08 20.15 -4.29
CA PHE A 428 -22.73 19.24 -3.18
C PHE A 428 -21.99 17.97 -3.62
N GLY A 429 -20.82 17.71 -3.03
CA GLY A 429 -19.87 16.67 -3.47
C GLY A 429 -18.82 17.17 -4.47
N TYR A 430 -18.52 18.46 -4.54
CA TYR A 430 -17.45 18.97 -5.41
C TYR A 430 -16.07 18.50 -4.94
N SER A 431 -15.79 18.67 -3.65
CA SER A 431 -14.58 18.18 -2.97
C SER A 431 -14.95 17.25 -1.81
N VAL A 432 -14.16 16.19 -1.63
CA VAL A 432 -14.34 15.15 -0.60
C VAL A 432 -12.99 14.72 -0.03
N ALA A 433 -12.94 14.40 1.26
CA ALA A 433 -11.77 13.83 1.93
C ALA A 433 -12.20 13.08 3.22
N THR A 434 -11.29 12.26 3.76
CA THR A 434 -11.41 11.85 5.18
C THR A 434 -11.28 13.09 6.09
N ALA A 435 -12.06 13.12 7.15
CA ALA A 435 -11.98 14.12 8.21
C ALA A 435 -11.08 13.67 9.38
N GLY A 436 -10.63 12.40 9.39
CA GLY A 436 -10.10 11.76 10.61
C GLY A 436 -11.24 11.42 11.59
N ASP A 437 -10.94 11.03 12.82
CA ASP A 437 -11.93 10.64 13.86
C ASP A 437 -12.34 11.83 14.76
N VAL A 438 -13.19 12.70 14.24
CA VAL A 438 -13.71 13.93 14.86
C VAL A 438 -14.67 13.74 16.01
N ASN A 439 -15.23 12.56 16.19
CA ASN A 439 -15.92 12.21 17.43
C ASN A 439 -15.11 11.28 18.33
N GLY A 440 -13.80 11.14 18.06
CA GLY A 440 -12.75 10.56 18.93
C GLY A 440 -13.18 9.28 19.60
N ASP A 441 -14.12 8.58 18.97
CA ASP A 441 -14.71 7.36 19.45
C ASP A 441 -13.96 6.16 18.89
N GLY A 442 -12.93 6.42 18.05
CA GLY A 442 -12.09 5.49 17.33
C GLY A 442 -12.38 5.44 15.83
N TYR A 443 -13.43 6.12 15.36
CA TYR A 443 -14.06 5.93 14.06
C TYR A 443 -13.68 7.09 13.14
N SER A 444 -13.19 6.81 11.94
CA SER A 444 -12.93 7.89 10.97
C SER A 444 -14.23 8.61 10.58
N ASP A 445 -14.10 9.80 10.03
CA ASP A 445 -15.23 10.63 9.59
C ASP A 445 -14.96 11.19 8.20
N VAL A 446 -15.95 11.90 7.67
CA VAL A 446 -15.85 12.49 6.34
C VAL A 446 -16.33 13.92 6.27
N ILE A 447 -15.74 14.65 5.32
CA ILE A 447 -16.12 16.02 4.98
C ILE A 447 -16.49 16.13 3.50
N VAL A 448 -17.59 16.86 3.24
CA VAL A 448 -18.15 17.07 1.90
C VAL A 448 -18.41 18.56 1.66
N GLY A 449 -17.98 19.07 0.51
CA GLY A 449 -18.20 20.44 0.07
C GLY A 449 -19.28 20.62 -1.02
N ALA A 450 -20.05 21.72 -0.94
CA ALA A 450 -21.14 22.11 -1.82
C ALA A 450 -21.09 23.60 -2.15
N PHE A 451 -20.09 23.96 -2.94
CA PHE A 451 -19.67 25.33 -3.14
C PHE A 451 -20.80 26.26 -3.61
N LEU A 452 -21.73 25.82 -4.45
CA LEU A 452 -22.74 26.71 -5.03
C LEU A 452 -24.08 26.79 -4.25
N TYR A 453 -24.17 26.33 -3.01
CA TYR A 453 -25.43 26.24 -2.23
C TYR A 453 -26.08 27.61 -1.90
N SER A 454 -27.38 27.74 -1.63
CA SER A 454 -28.15 29.00 -1.44
C SER A 454 -29.41 28.85 -0.55
N ASN A 455 -29.35 29.23 0.71
CA ASN A 455 -30.43 29.23 1.71
C ASN A 455 -30.66 30.63 2.31
N GLY A 456 -31.03 31.59 1.47
CA GLY A 456 -31.21 32.99 1.84
C GLY A 456 -30.43 33.92 0.93
N GLN A 457 -29.30 33.44 0.39
CA GLN A 457 -28.43 34.14 -0.55
C GLN A 457 -27.90 33.20 -1.65
N ALA A 458 -27.91 33.61 -2.93
CA ALA A 458 -27.53 32.78 -4.09
C ALA A 458 -26.05 32.34 -4.05
N HIS A 459 -25.71 31.06 -4.23
CA HIS A 459 -24.36 30.47 -4.24
C HIS A 459 -23.48 30.70 -2.99
N GLU A 460 -24.09 30.89 -1.83
CA GLU A 460 -23.43 30.97 -0.52
C GLU A 460 -22.69 29.71 -0.03
N GLY A 461 -22.86 28.57 -0.67
CA GLY A 461 -22.14 27.34 -0.38
C GLY A 461 -22.47 26.66 0.95
N ARG A 462 -22.10 25.39 1.07
CA ARG A 462 -22.29 24.54 2.24
C ARG A 462 -21.22 23.46 2.35
N ALA A 463 -20.82 23.11 3.56
CA ALA A 463 -20.07 21.89 3.81
C ALA A 463 -20.65 21.15 5.00
N SER A 464 -20.49 19.84 4.94
CA SER A 464 -21.19 18.91 5.81
C SER A 464 -20.26 17.80 6.24
N VAL A 465 -20.23 17.55 7.55
CA VAL A 465 -19.53 16.42 8.17
C VAL A 465 -20.54 15.46 8.75
N TYR A 466 -20.18 14.21 8.54
CA TYR A 466 -20.94 13.06 8.91
C TYR A 466 -20.03 12.23 9.79
N LEU A 467 -20.52 11.96 11.00
CA LEU A 467 -19.77 11.21 11.99
C LEU A 467 -19.94 9.72 11.76
N GLY A 468 -18.82 9.04 11.68
CA GLY A 468 -18.62 7.64 11.93
C GLY A 468 -19.17 7.22 13.28
N SER A 469 -19.61 5.98 13.32
CA SER A 469 -20.20 5.37 14.49
C SER A 469 -20.26 3.86 14.34
N PRO A 470 -20.62 3.13 15.40
CA PRO A 470 -20.92 1.71 15.29
C PRO A 470 -22.05 1.34 14.29
N SER A 471 -22.75 2.31 13.70
CA SER A 471 -23.77 2.12 12.64
C SER A 471 -23.44 2.88 11.35
N GLY A 472 -22.25 3.45 11.26
CA GLY A 472 -21.76 4.31 10.19
C GLY A 472 -22.11 5.78 10.33
N LEU A 473 -22.01 6.48 9.20
CA LEU A 473 -22.23 7.91 9.11
C LEU A 473 -23.67 8.35 9.46
N SER A 474 -23.81 9.47 10.14
CA SER A 474 -25.11 10.02 10.57
C SER A 474 -26.04 10.48 9.43
N SER A 475 -27.37 10.28 9.55
CA SER A 475 -28.31 10.56 8.43
C SER A 475 -28.53 12.03 8.12
N SER A 476 -28.63 12.83 9.17
CA SER A 476 -28.44 14.24 9.02
C SER A 476 -26.94 14.49 9.16
N PRO A 477 -26.42 15.56 8.54
CA PRO A 477 -25.13 16.09 8.96
C PRO A 477 -25.18 16.21 10.46
N ALA A 478 -24.35 15.41 11.14
CA ALA A 478 -24.06 15.66 12.55
C ALA A 478 -23.66 17.13 12.69
N TRP A 479 -23.04 17.64 11.61
CA TRP A 479 -22.74 19.02 11.42
C TRP A 479 -22.85 19.47 9.95
N SER A 480 -23.55 20.56 9.72
CA SER A 480 -23.48 21.36 8.49
C SER A 480 -23.29 22.80 8.86
N ALA A 481 -22.53 23.52 8.05
CA ALA A 481 -22.72 24.96 7.95
C ALA A 481 -22.75 25.42 6.50
N GLU A 482 -23.47 26.51 6.37
CA GLU A 482 -23.63 27.32 5.19
C GLU A 482 -22.99 28.66 5.53
N SER A 483 -22.74 29.49 4.53
CA SER A 483 -22.17 30.80 4.81
C SER A 483 -23.21 31.88 5.14
N ASP A 484 -24.48 31.71 4.76
CA ASP A 484 -25.57 32.73 4.85
C ASP A 484 -25.31 34.00 3.98
N GLN A 485 -24.52 33.89 2.90
CA GLN A 485 -23.93 35.00 2.14
C GLN A 485 -23.74 34.74 0.61
N ALA A 486 -24.34 35.55 -0.28
CA ALA A 486 -24.42 35.21 -1.72
C ALA A 486 -23.04 35.11 -2.40
N ASN A 487 -22.87 34.05 -3.18
CA ASN A 487 -21.72 33.65 -3.99
C ASN A 487 -20.53 33.17 -3.21
N ALA A 488 -20.62 32.99 -1.90
CA ALA A 488 -19.51 32.61 -1.04
C ALA A 488 -18.71 31.36 -1.38
N HIS A 489 -19.26 30.40 -2.13
CA HIS A 489 -18.54 29.18 -2.49
C HIS A 489 -18.11 28.27 -1.33
N PHE A 490 -18.73 28.42 -0.14
CA PHE A 490 -18.45 27.57 1.02
C PHE A 490 -18.49 26.08 0.69
N GLY A 491 -17.41 25.36 1.01
CA GLY A 491 -17.19 23.97 0.62
C GLY A 491 -16.45 23.79 -0.72
N ALA A 492 -15.79 24.79 -1.29
CA ALA A 492 -14.98 24.57 -2.50
C ALA A 492 -13.74 23.70 -2.21
N SER A 493 -13.10 23.90 -1.06
CA SER A 493 -11.96 23.11 -0.58
C SER A 493 -12.23 22.57 0.83
N VAL A 494 -11.88 21.29 1.05
CA VAL A 494 -12.08 20.57 2.31
C VAL A 494 -10.89 19.66 2.61
N ALA A 495 -10.53 19.54 3.88
CA ALA A 495 -9.50 18.61 4.37
C ALA A 495 -9.71 18.29 5.86
N THR A 496 -9.04 17.25 6.36
CA THR A 496 -8.82 17.11 7.81
C THR A 496 -7.95 18.26 8.31
N ALA A 497 -8.26 18.77 9.49
CA ALA A 497 -7.44 19.71 10.24
C ALA A 497 -6.48 19.01 11.22
N GLY A 498 -6.61 17.68 11.42
CA GLY A 498 -6.03 16.98 12.58
C GLY A 498 -6.79 17.30 13.87
N ASP A 499 -6.32 16.87 15.04
CA ASP A 499 -6.96 17.08 16.34
C ASP A 499 -6.60 18.44 16.95
N VAL A 500 -7.18 19.53 16.44
CA VAL A 500 -6.90 20.92 16.83
C VAL A 500 -7.42 21.32 18.19
N ASN A 501 -8.20 20.51 18.86
CA ASN A 501 -8.51 20.71 20.28
C ASN A 501 -7.95 19.62 21.19
N GLY A 502 -7.01 18.82 20.68
CA GLY A 502 -6.11 17.88 21.37
C GLY A 502 -6.83 17.02 22.40
N ASP A 503 -8.13 16.87 22.22
CA ASP A 503 -8.98 16.14 23.12
C ASP A 503 -8.99 14.67 22.71
N GLY A 504 -8.29 14.31 21.62
CA GLY A 504 -8.20 12.99 21.01
C GLY A 504 -9.08 12.85 19.77
N TYR A 505 -9.68 13.94 19.27
CA TYR A 505 -10.73 13.95 18.26
C TYR A 505 -10.22 14.75 17.06
N SER A 506 -10.23 14.21 15.86
CA SER A 506 -9.85 14.96 14.66
C SER A 506 -10.77 16.17 14.43
N ASP A 507 -10.35 17.12 13.62
CA ASP A 507 -11.12 18.32 13.29
C ASP A 507 -11.14 18.51 11.78
N VAL A 508 -11.97 19.43 11.32
CA VAL A 508 -12.09 19.72 9.88
C VAL A 508 -11.94 21.19 9.55
N ILE A 509 -11.45 21.45 8.34
CA ILE A 509 -11.36 22.78 7.76
C ILE A 509 -12.13 22.86 6.45
N VAL A 510 -12.88 23.96 6.28
CA VAL A 510 -13.72 24.25 5.11
C VAL A 510 -13.45 25.66 4.61
N GLY A 511 -13.23 25.80 3.31
CA GLY A 511 -13.08 27.08 2.61
C GLY A 511 -14.35 27.60 1.91
N ALA A 512 -14.54 28.91 1.89
CA ALA A 512 -15.61 29.65 1.21
C ALA A 512 -15.00 30.88 0.52
N GLU A 513 -14.37 30.67 -0.63
CA GLU A 513 -13.46 31.63 -1.22
C GLU A 513 -14.15 32.92 -1.69
N LEU A 514 -15.43 32.91 -2.00
CA LEU A 514 -16.10 34.08 -2.60
C LEU A 514 -17.03 34.83 -1.63
N TYR A 515 -16.82 34.70 -0.31
CA TYR A 515 -17.73 35.19 0.73
C TYR A 515 -17.67 36.73 0.94
N ASP A 516 -18.79 37.46 1.06
CA ASP A 516 -18.94 38.91 1.37
C ASP A 516 -19.67 39.25 2.70
N ASN A 517 -19.00 39.88 3.67
CA ASN A 517 -19.59 40.45 4.90
C ASN A 517 -19.25 41.96 5.07
N GLY A 518 -19.61 42.72 4.02
CA GLY A 518 -19.42 44.18 3.91
C GLY A 518 -18.55 44.56 2.71
N GLN A 519 -17.95 43.55 2.06
CA GLN A 519 -16.95 43.66 1.02
C GLN A 519 -17.01 42.44 0.08
N THR A 520 -17.09 42.65 -1.24
CA THR A 520 -17.34 41.58 -2.25
C THR A 520 -16.19 40.59 -2.39
N ASP A 521 -16.46 39.28 -2.47
CA ASP A 521 -15.51 38.17 -2.60
C ASP A 521 -14.38 38.15 -1.55
N GLU A 522 -14.65 38.62 -0.32
CA GLU A 522 -13.66 38.67 0.77
C GLU A 522 -13.27 37.31 1.38
N GLY A 523 -14.01 36.26 1.06
CA GLY A 523 -13.74 34.89 1.46
C GLY A 523 -13.86 34.62 2.96
N ARG A 524 -13.98 33.34 3.29
CA ARG A 524 -14.10 32.85 4.65
C ARG A 524 -13.65 31.40 4.76
N ALA A 525 -13.10 31.02 5.91
CA ALA A 525 -12.83 29.63 6.23
C ALA A 525 -13.24 29.35 7.66
N TYR A 526 -13.43 28.07 7.89
CA TYR A 526 -14.18 27.62 9.03
C TYR A 526 -13.59 26.33 9.53
N VAL A 527 -13.54 26.20 10.85
CA VAL A 527 -13.17 24.98 11.53
C VAL A 527 -14.22 24.64 12.55
N TYR A 528 -14.45 23.35 12.53
CA TYR A 528 -15.44 22.71 13.33
C TYR A 528 -14.68 21.69 14.13
N LEU A 529 -14.70 21.90 15.45
CA LEU A 529 -14.03 21.02 16.37
C LEU A 529 -14.85 19.76 16.57
N GLY A 530 -14.19 18.65 16.41
CA GLY A 530 -14.47 17.38 16.99
C GLY A 530 -14.66 17.46 18.49
N SER A 531 -15.49 16.55 18.96
CA SER A 531 -15.75 16.34 20.36
C SER A 531 -16.52 15.03 20.49
N ALA A 532 -16.68 14.52 21.71
CA ALA A 532 -17.55 13.36 21.94
C ALA A 532 -19.02 13.56 21.50
N SER A 533 -19.45 14.78 21.16
CA SER A 533 -20.77 15.06 20.57
C SER A 533 -20.71 15.40 19.08
N GLY A 534 -19.54 15.30 18.44
CA GLY A 534 -19.29 15.73 17.08
C GLY A 534 -18.95 17.21 16.92
N LEU A 535 -19.03 17.64 15.66
CA LEU A 535 -18.75 19.00 15.22
C LEU A 535 -19.83 20.03 15.65
N SER A 536 -19.41 21.19 16.15
CA SER A 536 -20.31 22.26 16.64
C SER A 536 -21.03 23.03 15.51
N SER A 537 -22.37 23.18 15.56
CA SER A 537 -23.17 23.87 14.51
C SER A 537 -22.82 25.35 14.32
N THR A 538 -22.37 25.97 15.39
CA THR A 538 -21.64 27.22 15.26
C THR A 538 -20.21 26.81 15.03
N PRO A 539 -19.57 27.26 13.93
CA PRO A 539 -18.12 27.12 13.81
C PRO A 539 -17.53 27.48 15.16
N ALA A 540 -16.86 26.51 15.78
CA ALA A 540 -16.06 26.82 16.95
C ALA A 540 -15.10 27.95 16.58
N TRP A 541 -14.73 27.94 15.31
CA TRP A 541 -14.01 28.99 14.68
C TRP A 541 -14.42 29.25 13.23
N ALA A 542 -14.59 30.52 12.92
CA ALA A 542 -14.65 31.01 11.56
C ALA A 542 -13.85 32.30 11.51
N ALA A 543 -13.11 32.50 10.43
CA ALA A 543 -12.65 33.84 10.11
C ALA A 543 -12.86 34.15 8.66
N GLU A 544 -13.08 35.44 8.47
CA GLU A 544 -13.15 36.14 7.21
C GLU A 544 -11.91 36.98 7.11
N SER A 545 -11.68 37.43 5.89
CA SER A 545 -10.65 38.40 5.67
C SER A 545 -11.07 39.81 6.14
N ASN A 546 -12.31 40.23 5.89
CA ASN A 546 -12.82 41.61 6.03
C ASN A 546 -12.36 42.59 4.91
N GLN A 547 -11.91 42.12 3.74
CA GLN A 547 -12.00 42.98 2.54
C GLN A 547 -12.13 42.35 1.15
N THR A 548 -12.56 43.21 0.22
CA THR A 548 -13.00 42.88 -1.13
C THR A 548 -11.97 42.06 -1.91
N ALA A 549 -12.43 40.98 -2.53
CA ALA A 549 -11.73 40.08 -3.45
C ALA A 549 -10.58 39.30 -2.81
N ALA A 550 -10.61 39.11 -1.48
CA ALA A 550 -9.55 38.43 -0.77
C ALA A 550 -9.42 36.93 -0.99
N TYR A 551 -10.46 36.23 -1.45
CA TYR A 551 -10.43 34.78 -1.69
C TYR A 551 -10.04 33.91 -0.49
N PHE A 552 -10.26 34.40 0.74
CA PHE A 552 -9.95 33.67 1.96
C PHE A 552 -10.65 32.30 1.99
N GLY A 553 -9.89 31.24 2.24
CA GLY A 553 -10.41 29.86 2.22
C GLY A 553 -10.25 29.14 0.88
N GLN A 554 -9.67 29.75 -0.14
CA GLN A 554 -9.47 29.07 -1.43
C GLN A 554 -8.61 27.81 -1.31
N PHE A 555 -7.53 27.87 -0.52
CA PHE A 555 -6.65 26.74 -0.22
C PHE A 555 -6.57 26.52 1.29
N VAL A 556 -6.78 25.28 1.71
CA VAL A 556 -6.77 24.85 3.11
C VAL A 556 -5.98 23.56 3.27
N ALA A 557 -5.31 23.41 4.41
CA ALA A 557 -4.60 22.20 4.79
C ALA A 557 -4.44 22.13 6.32
N THR A 558 -4.13 20.94 6.84
CA THR A 558 -3.56 20.81 8.19
C THR A 558 -2.19 21.48 8.23
N ALA A 559 -1.88 22.11 9.36
CA ALA A 559 -0.57 22.67 9.67
C ALA A 559 0.26 21.75 10.60
N GLY A 560 -0.24 20.56 10.95
CA GLY A 560 0.36 19.74 12.01
C GLY A 560 0.16 20.39 13.39
N ASP A 561 0.95 20.02 14.40
CA ASP A 561 0.86 20.53 15.78
C ASP A 561 1.98 21.56 16.04
N ILE A 562 1.73 22.81 15.66
CA ILE A 562 2.63 23.94 15.64
C ILE A 562 2.89 24.56 17.00
N ASN A 563 2.19 24.17 18.04
CA ASN A 563 2.52 24.58 19.41
C ASN A 563 2.89 23.43 20.32
N GLY A 564 2.79 22.18 19.83
CA GLY A 564 3.10 20.88 20.49
C GLY A 564 2.65 20.83 21.91
N ASP A 565 1.55 21.51 22.15
CA ASP A 565 0.74 21.20 23.28
C ASP A 565 0.03 19.86 23.05
N GLY A 566 0.10 19.26 21.84
CA GLY A 566 -0.53 18.00 21.47
C GLY A 566 -1.77 18.18 20.59
N TYR A 567 -1.95 19.38 20.00
CA TYR A 567 -3.16 19.84 19.33
C TYR A 567 -2.76 20.20 17.90
N SER A 568 -3.40 19.62 16.90
CA SER A 568 -3.15 20.02 15.50
C SER A 568 -3.56 21.47 15.25
N ASP A 569 -3.21 22.01 14.10
CA ASP A 569 -3.49 23.37 13.70
C ASP A 569 -3.87 23.41 12.23
N VAL A 570 -4.32 24.59 11.80
CA VAL A 570 -4.73 24.79 10.42
C VAL A 570 -4.10 26.02 9.81
N ILE A 571 -3.98 25.96 8.49
CA ILE A 571 -3.59 27.08 7.67
C ILE A 571 -4.62 27.36 6.58
N VAL A 572 -4.88 28.65 6.37
CA VAL A 572 -5.83 29.16 5.38
C VAL A 572 -5.19 30.25 4.54
N GLY A 573 -5.30 30.13 3.22
CA GLY A 573 -4.89 31.17 2.28
C GLY A 573 -6.02 32.12 1.86
N ALA A 574 -5.68 33.41 1.70
CA ALA A 574 -6.52 34.46 1.12
C ALA A 574 -5.70 35.28 0.12
N PRO A 575 -5.46 34.71 -1.09
CA PRO A 575 -4.51 35.31 -2.01
C PRO A 575 -4.89 36.72 -2.46
N GLY A 576 -6.15 37.11 -2.57
CA GLY A 576 -6.50 38.45 -3.09
C GLY A 576 -6.63 39.58 -2.04
N TYR A 577 -6.10 39.40 -0.82
CA TYR A 577 -6.37 40.34 0.31
C TYR A 577 -5.69 41.71 0.13
N ASP A 578 -6.32 42.82 0.55
CA ASP A 578 -5.88 44.24 0.48
C ASP A 578 -5.73 45.03 1.84
N ASN A 579 -4.56 45.20 2.46
CA ASN A 579 -4.34 46.04 3.67
C ASN A 579 -3.66 47.38 3.38
N GLY A 580 -4.33 48.17 2.56
CA GLY A 580 -3.80 49.45 2.10
C GLY A 580 -3.02 49.35 0.79
N GLU A 581 -2.77 48.14 0.30
CA GLU A 581 -2.28 47.79 -1.05
C GLU A 581 -3.22 46.73 -1.68
N THR A 582 -3.32 46.62 -3.01
CA THR A 582 -4.31 45.73 -3.70
C THR A 582 -3.76 44.34 -4.02
N ASP A 583 -4.52 43.25 -3.85
CA ASP A 583 -4.13 41.85 -4.04
C ASP A 583 -2.85 41.44 -3.28
N GLU A 584 -2.54 42.10 -2.15
CA GLU A 584 -1.36 41.79 -1.36
C GLU A 584 -1.39 40.40 -0.70
N GLY A 585 -2.58 39.83 -0.53
CA GLY A 585 -2.79 38.51 0.02
C GLY A 585 -2.48 38.39 1.50
N ARG A 586 -3.07 37.37 2.12
CA ARG A 586 -2.86 37.04 3.53
C ARG A 586 -3.05 35.55 3.76
N ALA A 587 -2.26 34.97 4.64
CA ALA A 587 -2.53 33.64 5.17
C ALA A 587 -2.60 33.72 6.68
N TYR A 588 -3.28 32.73 7.20
CA TYR A 588 -3.80 32.79 8.53
C TYR A 588 -3.63 31.43 9.15
N VAL A 589 -3.17 31.44 10.39
CA VAL A 589 -3.03 30.25 11.19
C VAL A 589 -3.72 30.46 12.49
N TYR A 590 -4.34 29.37 12.86
CA TYR A 590 -5.21 29.31 13.99
C TYR A 590 -4.69 28.16 14.81
N LEU A 591 -4.34 28.50 16.04
CA LEU A 591 -3.80 27.51 16.95
C LEU A 591 -4.90 26.64 17.49
N GLY A 592 -4.64 25.36 17.43
CA GLY A 592 -5.27 24.38 18.26
C GLY A 592 -5.05 24.70 19.73
N SER A 593 -6.05 24.39 20.52
CA SER A 593 -5.97 24.57 21.96
C SER A 593 -7.03 23.72 22.64
N PRO A 594 -6.98 23.57 23.96
CA PRO A 594 -8.09 22.96 24.68
C PRO A 594 -9.46 23.64 24.47
N SER A 595 -9.48 24.88 23.95
CA SER A 595 -10.69 25.60 23.53
C SER A 595 -10.93 25.63 22.02
N GLY A 596 -10.13 24.87 21.26
CA GLY A 596 -9.96 24.92 19.81
C GLY A 596 -9.41 26.24 19.29
N LEU A 597 -9.75 26.56 18.04
CA LEU A 597 -9.16 27.69 17.32
C LEU A 597 -9.64 29.07 17.80
N ALA A 598 -8.70 30.00 17.97
CA ALA A 598 -8.98 31.37 18.39
C ALA A 598 -9.57 32.23 17.25
N SER A 599 -10.63 33.02 17.51
CA SER A 599 -11.32 33.84 16.49
C SER A 599 -10.45 34.91 15.87
N THR A 600 -9.65 35.50 16.75
CA THR A 600 -8.51 36.23 16.29
C THR A 600 -7.52 35.16 15.88
N PRO A 601 -7.12 35.11 14.61
CA PRO A 601 -5.94 34.33 14.24
C PRO A 601 -4.88 34.52 15.30
N ALA A 602 -4.41 33.40 15.86
CA ALA A 602 -3.22 33.41 16.69
C ALA A 602 -2.08 34.03 15.90
N TRP A 603 -2.18 33.86 14.58
CA TRP A 603 -1.25 34.36 13.65
C TRP A 603 -1.88 34.71 12.30
N THR A 604 -1.50 35.88 11.79
CA THR A 604 -1.68 36.25 10.39
C THR A 604 -0.39 36.82 9.89
N ALA A 605 -0.16 36.66 8.60
CA ALA A 605 0.64 37.62 7.90
C ALA A 605 0.17 37.81 6.48
N GLU A 606 0.64 38.94 6.00
CA GLU A 606 0.40 39.49 4.70
C GLU A 606 1.72 39.60 4.00
N SER A 607 1.60 39.97 2.75
CA SER A 607 2.70 40.53 2.05
C SER A 607 2.92 42.03 2.37
N ASP A 608 1.85 42.75 2.74
CA ASP A 608 1.80 44.22 2.95
C ASP A 608 2.18 45.01 1.68
N GLN A 609 1.80 44.50 0.50
CA GLN A 609 2.28 45.00 -0.79
C GLN A 609 1.44 44.57 -2.01
N GLU A 610 1.16 45.52 -2.92
CA GLU A 610 0.23 45.36 -4.04
C GLU A 610 0.62 44.19 -4.97
N GLY A 611 -0.30 43.25 -5.24
CA GLY A 611 -0.14 42.12 -6.14
C GLY A 611 0.45 40.88 -5.49
N GLY A 612 0.78 40.90 -4.20
CA GLY A 612 1.55 39.82 -3.57
C GLY A 612 0.97 38.40 -3.61
N TYR A 613 -0.35 38.20 -3.71
CA TYR A 613 -1.00 36.89 -3.71
C TYR A 613 -0.58 35.94 -2.56
N PHE A 614 -0.26 36.47 -1.39
CA PHE A 614 0.10 35.67 -0.21
C PHE A 614 -1.00 34.72 0.21
N GLY A 615 -0.65 33.45 0.38
CA GLY A 615 -1.61 32.38 0.68
C GLY A 615 -2.07 31.60 -0.55
N TRP A 616 -1.44 31.77 -1.71
CA TRP A 616 -1.74 31.00 -2.92
C TRP A 616 -1.46 29.50 -2.74
N SER A 617 -0.32 29.18 -2.15
CA SER A 617 0.08 27.81 -1.83
C SER A 617 0.39 27.73 -0.33
N VAL A 618 -0.21 26.73 0.34
CA VAL A 618 -0.05 26.48 1.77
C VAL A 618 0.20 25.00 2.01
N ALA A 619 1.15 24.66 2.86
CA ALA A 619 1.48 23.27 3.19
C ALA A 619 2.12 23.14 4.59
N LEU A 620 2.07 21.91 5.12
CA LEU A 620 2.89 21.47 6.23
C LEU A 620 4.38 21.55 5.82
N ALA A 621 5.17 22.30 6.59
CA ALA A 621 6.63 22.34 6.44
C ALA A 621 7.33 21.17 7.17
N GLY A 622 6.67 20.57 8.16
CA GLY A 622 7.27 19.66 9.13
C GLY A 622 7.81 20.42 10.34
N ASP A 623 8.60 19.79 11.22
CA ASP A 623 9.18 20.40 12.42
C ASP A 623 10.59 20.95 12.14
N VAL A 624 10.67 22.09 11.47
CA VAL A 624 11.90 22.81 11.05
C VAL A 624 12.66 23.47 12.18
N ASN A 625 12.09 23.59 13.38
CA ASN A 625 12.81 23.99 14.59
C ASN A 625 12.94 22.90 15.64
N GLY A 626 12.67 21.63 15.27
CA GLY A 626 13.00 20.37 15.96
C GLY A 626 12.74 20.42 17.45
N ASP A 627 11.77 21.24 17.85
CA ASP A 627 11.35 21.44 19.23
C ASP A 627 10.08 20.65 19.53
N GLY A 628 9.70 19.78 18.58
CA GLY A 628 8.53 18.93 18.62
C GLY A 628 7.29 19.63 18.09
N TYR A 629 7.44 20.80 17.45
CA TYR A 629 6.36 21.64 16.95
C TYR A 629 6.37 21.64 15.42
N SER A 630 5.23 21.37 14.81
CA SER A 630 5.10 21.46 13.35
C SER A 630 5.19 22.92 12.89
N ASP A 631 5.52 23.10 11.62
CA ASP A 631 5.66 24.42 11.03
C ASP A 631 4.92 24.50 9.70
N VAL A 632 4.81 25.71 9.18
CA VAL A 632 4.07 25.97 7.95
C VAL A 632 4.89 26.78 6.96
N VAL A 633 4.62 26.52 5.68
CA VAL A 633 5.14 27.29 4.57
C VAL A 633 4.00 27.90 3.76
N VAL A 634 4.18 29.17 3.37
CA VAL A 634 3.21 29.94 2.59
C VAL A 634 3.89 30.65 1.42
N GLY A 635 3.29 30.57 0.25
CA GLY A 635 3.70 31.30 -0.95
C GLY A 635 2.87 32.55 -1.25
N ALA A 636 3.53 33.58 -1.77
CA ALA A 636 3.01 34.86 -2.23
C ALA A 636 3.67 35.17 -3.58
N TYR A 637 3.18 34.53 -4.64
CA TYR A 637 4.00 34.35 -5.84
C TYR A 637 4.26 35.67 -6.60
N GLU A 638 3.37 36.67 -6.63
CA GLU A 638 3.62 37.93 -7.36
C GLU A 638 4.04 39.12 -6.46
N TYR A 639 4.64 38.87 -5.30
CA TYR A 639 5.12 39.92 -4.39
C TYR A 639 6.24 40.84 -4.94
N ASP A 640 6.19 42.16 -4.79
CA ASP A 640 7.24 43.16 -5.11
C ASP A 640 7.92 43.73 -3.85
N ASN A 641 9.24 43.74 -3.80
CA ASN A 641 9.99 44.53 -2.83
C ASN A 641 11.17 45.21 -3.49
N GLY A 642 10.80 46.23 -4.27
CA GLY A 642 11.71 47.00 -5.11
C GLY A 642 11.84 46.45 -6.54
N GLN A 643 11.15 45.35 -6.88
CA GLN A 643 11.00 44.78 -8.23
C GLN A 643 9.61 44.12 -8.42
N GLU A 644 8.89 44.42 -9.50
CA GLU A 644 7.50 43.97 -9.81
C GLU A 644 7.35 42.44 -9.97
N ASN A 645 6.41 41.76 -9.33
CA ASN A 645 6.15 40.31 -9.34
C ASN A 645 7.35 39.44 -8.91
N GLU A 646 8.19 39.89 -7.96
CA GLU A 646 9.36 39.11 -7.55
C GLU A 646 9.07 37.88 -6.68
N GLY A 647 7.88 37.79 -6.11
CA GLY A 647 7.43 36.72 -5.23
C GLY A 647 8.12 36.64 -3.88
N ARG A 648 7.41 36.05 -2.90
CA ARG A 648 7.90 35.79 -1.55
C ARG A 648 7.28 34.52 -0.97
N ALA A 649 8.06 33.79 -0.18
CA ALA A 649 7.57 32.72 0.67
C ALA A 649 8.04 32.92 2.09
N TYR A 650 7.27 32.31 2.98
CA TYR A 650 7.28 32.59 4.38
C TYR A 650 7.19 31.29 5.14
N VAL A 651 8.05 31.17 6.15
CA VAL A 651 7.95 30.10 7.14
C VAL A 651 7.84 30.71 8.50
N TYR A 652 6.91 30.11 9.22
CA TYR A 652 6.55 30.48 10.55
C TYR A 652 6.81 29.27 11.42
N LEU A 653 7.64 29.51 12.43
CA LEU A 653 7.95 28.47 13.40
C LEU A 653 6.83 28.33 14.40
N GLY A 654 6.47 27.09 14.61
CA GLY A 654 5.79 26.60 15.76
C GLY A 654 6.57 26.88 17.04
N SER A 655 5.80 27.07 18.10
CA SER A 655 6.31 27.20 19.45
C SER A 655 5.19 26.95 20.43
N ALA A 656 5.51 26.73 21.69
CA ALA A 656 4.49 26.74 22.75
C ALA A 656 3.62 28.03 22.81
N TRP A 657 3.98 29.10 22.08
CA TRP A 657 3.20 30.34 21.91
C TRP A 657 2.60 30.50 20.49
N GLY A 658 2.70 29.47 19.64
CA GLY A 658 2.35 29.44 18.22
C GLY A 658 3.34 30.16 17.31
N LEU A 659 2.85 30.52 16.12
CA LEU A 659 3.59 31.25 15.10
C LEU A 659 3.78 32.72 15.50
N ALA A 660 4.96 33.27 15.30
CA ALA A 660 5.22 34.69 15.52
C ALA A 660 4.73 35.55 14.34
N SER A 661 4.20 36.75 14.61
CA SER A 661 3.67 37.66 13.57
C SER A 661 4.69 38.05 12.53
N THR A 662 5.88 38.25 13.05
CA THR A 662 7.02 38.40 12.22
C THR A 662 7.38 36.99 11.79
N PRO A 663 7.37 36.68 10.49
CA PRO A 663 7.91 35.43 10.00
C PRO A 663 9.26 35.20 10.65
N ALA A 664 9.37 34.04 11.30
CA ALA A 664 10.66 33.56 11.74
C ALA A 664 11.62 33.52 10.56
N TRP A 665 11.04 33.33 9.37
CA TRP A 665 11.76 33.29 8.14
C TRP A 665 10.95 33.78 6.93
N THR A 666 11.54 34.63 6.10
CA THR A 666 11.05 34.95 4.75
C THR A 666 12.19 34.94 3.75
N ALA A 667 11.83 34.74 2.49
CA ALA A 667 12.63 35.20 1.38
C ALA A 667 11.78 35.48 0.15
N GLU A 668 12.39 36.27 -0.72
CA GLU A 668 11.80 36.79 -1.94
C GLU A 668 12.65 36.37 -3.14
N GLY A 669 12.07 36.44 -4.34
CA GLY A 669 12.81 36.36 -5.59
C GLY A 669 13.92 37.41 -5.67
N ASN A 670 13.63 38.64 -5.20
CA ASN A 670 14.48 39.83 -5.34
C ASN A 670 14.77 40.22 -6.81
N GLN A 671 13.78 40.06 -7.70
CA GLN A 671 13.84 40.37 -9.14
C GLN A 671 12.46 40.30 -9.80
N THR A 672 12.18 41.23 -10.72
CA THR A 672 10.87 41.37 -11.37
C THR A 672 10.40 40.12 -12.11
N GLY A 673 9.14 39.72 -11.90
CA GLY A 673 8.42 38.68 -12.61
C GLY A 673 8.85 37.27 -12.21
N ALA A 674 9.39 37.07 -11.02
CA ALA A 674 10.01 35.82 -10.60
C ALA A 674 9.05 34.73 -10.12
N ASP A 675 7.86 35.09 -9.67
CA ASP A 675 6.84 34.16 -9.17
C ASP A 675 7.27 33.26 -7.98
N PHE A 676 8.17 33.76 -7.13
CA PHE A 676 8.65 33.04 -5.94
C PHE A 676 7.54 32.73 -4.94
N GLY A 677 7.36 31.45 -4.60
CA GLY A 677 6.27 30.99 -3.74
C GLY A 677 5.16 30.28 -4.51
N TYR A 678 5.31 30.06 -5.82
CA TYR A 678 4.29 29.37 -6.61
C TYR A 678 4.03 27.95 -6.11
N SER A 679 5.08 27.14 -5.99
CA SER A 679 5.04 25.80 -5.39
C SER A 679 5.75 25.80 -4.04
N VAL A 680 5.12 25.25 -3.00
CA VAL A 680 5.72 25.02 -1.67
C VAL A 680 5.47 23.59 -1.20
N ALA A 681 6.46 22.98 -0.56
CA ALA A 681 6.35 21.66 0.06
C ALA A 681 7.37 21.49 1.19
N THR A 682 7.17 20.49 2.04
CA THR A 682 8.26 19.98 2.88
C THR A 682 9.37 19.40 1.99
N ALA A 683 10.61 19.68 2.35
CA ALA A 683 11.79 19.05 1.79
C ALA A 683 12.17 17.76 2.57
N GLY A 684 11.54 17.51 3.72
CA GLY A 684 12.04 16.56 4.73
C GLY A 684 13.25 17.13 5.49
N ASP A 685 13.91 16.34 6.34
CA ASP A 685 15.07 16.75 7.15
C ASP A 685 16.39 16.64 6.39
N VAL A 686 16.66 17.57 5.46
CA VAL A 686 17.86 17.64 4.60
C VAL A 686 19.14 18.06 5.31
N ASN A 687 19.09 18.60 6.53
CA ASN A 687 20.28 18.76 7.36
C ASN A 687 20.36 17.82 8.57
N GLY A 688 19.52 16.77 8.59
CA GLY A 688 19.58 15.56 9.42
C GLY A 688 19.96 15.85 10.86
N ASP A 689 19.55 17.02 11.32
CA ASP A 689 19.73 17.45 12.69
C ASP A 689 18.50 17.07 13.51
N GLY A 690 17.48 16.48 12.88
CA GLY A 690 16.18 16.13 13.45
C GLY A 690 15.09 17.15 13.14
N TYR A 691 15.32 18.05 12.19
CA TYR A 691 14.50 19.22 11.90
C TYR A 691 14.05 19.14 10.44
N SER A 692 12.75 19.29 10.15
CA SER A 692 12.27 19.29 8.76
C SER A 692 12.75 20.54 8.00
N ASP A 693 12.71 20.51 6.68
CA ASP A 693 13.12 21.62 5.84
C ASP A 693 12.05 21.95 4.82
N VAL A 694 12.25 23.06 4.11
CA VAL A 694 11.25 23.59 3.17
C VAL A 694 11.87 23.90 1.82
N ILE A 695 11.13 23.56 0.76
CA ILE A 695 11.44 23.94 -0.62
C ILE A 695 10.39 24.85 -1.22
N VAL A 696 10.86 25.85 -1.99
CA VAL A 696 10.03 26.87 -2.64
C VAL A 696 10.48 27.11 -4.08
N GLY A 697 9.52 27.15 -5.01
CA GLY A 697 9.74 27.42 -6.44
C GLY A 697 9.37 28.85 -6.86
N ALA A 698 10.10 29.39 -7.83
CA ALA A 698 9.96 30.72 -8.44
C ALA A 698 10.14 30.61 -9.95
N PHE A 699 9.12 30.11 -10.66
CA PHE A 699 9.35 29.56 -12.00
C PHE A 699 9.60 30.62 -13.08
N TYR A 700 9.18 31.87 -12.93
CA TYR A 700 9.46 32.93 -13.92
C TYR A 700 10.69 33.79 -13.60
N TYR A 701 11.54 33.41 -12.63
CA TYR A 701 12.78 34.13 -12.29
C TYR A 701 13.67 34.46 -13.53
N ASN A 702 14.37 35.59 -13.56
CA ASN A 702 15.03 36.31 -14.68
C ASN A 702 16.47 36.84 -14.38
N ASN A 703 17.50 36.05 -14.06
CA ASN A 703 18.82 36.58 -13.63
C ASN A 703 19.88 36.48 -14.72
N GLY A 704 19.77 37.41 -15.66
CA GLY A 704 20.64 37.52 -16.83
C GLY A 704 19.97 37.00 -18.10
N GLU A 705 18.94 36.18 -17.96
CA GLU A 705 18.09 35.62 -19.02
C GLU A 705 16.61 35.68 -18.60
N THR A 706 15.65 35.61 -19.54
CA THR A 706 14.22 35.88 -19.26
C THR A 706 13.41 34.63 -18.87
N ASP A 707 12.75 34.53 -17.72
CA ASP A 707 11.93 33.40 -17.24
C ASP A 707 12.70 32.08 -17.04
N GLU A 708 13.95 32.19 -16.65
CA GLU A 708 14.83 31.09 -16.29
C GLU A 708 14.45 30.30 -15.03
N GLY A 709 13.69 30.88 -14.11
CA GLY A 709 13.24 30.24 -12.89
C GLY A 709 14.31 30.00 -11.82
N ARG A 710 13.87 29.79 -10.57
CA ARG A 710 14.71 29.51 -9.41
C ARG A 710 13.95 28.70 -8.35
N ALA A 711 14.65 27.87 -7.58
CA ALA A 711 14.13 27.29 -6.34
C ALA A 711 15.10 27.44 -5.18
N TYR A 712 14.54 27.26 -3.99
CA TYR A 712 15.15 27.68 -2.76
C TYR A 712 14.86 26.66 -1.67
N VAL A 713 15.89 26.33 -0.90
CA VAL A 713 15.75 25.53 0.31
C VAL A 713 16.33 26.25 1.50
N TYR A 714 15.58 26.09 2.56
CA TYR A 714 15.79 26.72 3.83
C TYR A 714 15.87 25.60 4.84
N LEU A 715 17.04 25.52 5.50
CA LEU A 715 17.31 24.50 6.51
C LEU A 715 16.73 24.92 7.85
N GLY A 716 16.04 24.00 8.48
CA GLY A 716 15.67 23.95 9.86
C GLY A 716 16.89 23.92 10.76
N SER A 717 16.66 24.35 11.99
CA SER A 717 17.65 24.38 13.05
C SER A 717 16.93 24.63 14.36
N PRO A 718 17.58 24.51 15.54
CA PRO A 718 16.99 24.98 16.80
C PRO A 718 16.52 26.43 16.83
N SER A 719 16.86 27.23 15.82
CA SER A 719 16.44 28.62 15.64
C SER A 719 15.51 28.83 14.42
N GLY A 720 15.13 27.74 13.75
CA GLY A 720 14.33 27.69 12.52
C GLY A 720 15.11 27.90 11.24
N LEU A 721 14.37 28.27 10.19
CA LEU A 721 14.89 28.46 8.84
C LEU A 721 15.88 29.64 8.73
N ALA A 722 16.97 29.45 8.00
CA ALA A 722 17.98 30.50 7.82
C ALA A 722 17.51 31.62 6.86
N SER A 723 17.54 32.90 7.30
CA SER A 723 17.05 34.07 6.53
C SER A 723 17.74 34.30 5.18
N THR A 724 18.95 33.79 5.02
CA THR A 724 19.52 33.56 3.70
C THR A 724 19.22 32.14 3.33
N PRO A 725 18.68 31.87 2.11
CA PRO A 725 18.59 30.51 1.62
C PRO A 725 19.91 29.85 1.87
N ALA A 726 19.87 28.85 2.75
CA ALA A 726 20.99 27.96 2.96
C ALA A 726 21.39 27.38 1.61
N TRP A 727 20.37 27.24 0.74
CA TRP A 727 20.53 26.84 -0.63
C TRP A 727 19.54 27.54 -1.57
N ARG A 728 20.03 27.94 -2.74
CA ARG A 728 19.23 28.47 -3.86
C ARG A 728 19.89 28.06 -5.16
N ALA A 729 19.11 27.72 -6.18
CA ALA A 729 19.61 27.63 -7.55
C ALA A 729 18.57 27.98 -8.59
N GLU A 730 19.10 28.38 -9.73
CA GLU A 730 18.41 28.81 -10.91
C GLU A 730 18.82 27.93 -12.06
N SER A 731 18.10 28.04 -13.15
CA SER A 731 18.49 27.37 -14.38
C SER A 731 19.60 28.11 -15.14
N ASN A 732 19.65 29.45 -15.06
CA ASN A 732 20.55 30.33 -15.81
C ASN A 732 20.30 30.34 -17.34
N GLN A 733 19.05 30.16 -17.79
CA GLN A 733 18.67 30.53 -19.16
C GLN A 733 17.17 30.75 -19.39
N ALA A 734 16.86 31.59 -20.38
CA ALA A 734 15.54 32.11 -20.63
C ALA A 734 14.47 31.05 -20.89
N SER A 735 13.30 31.25 -20.29
CA SER A 735 12.04 30.52 -20.44
C SER A 735 12.05 29.11 -19.88
N ALA A 736 13.05 28.78 -19.07
CA ALA A 736 13.21 27.46 -18.49
C ALA A 736 12.14 27.00 -17.48
N TYR A 737 11.51 27.92 -16.75
CA TYR A 737 10.51 27.60 -15.73
C TYR A 737 11.00 26.74 -14.55
N PHE A 738 12.25 26.90 -14.11
CA PHE A 738 12.78 26.21 -12.93
C PHE A 738 12.03 26.55 -11.65
N GLY A 739 11.54 25.54 -10.93
CA GLY A 739 10.68 25.73 -9.76
C GLY A 739 9.19 25.57 -10.09
N TRP A 740 8.85 25.11 -11.30
CA TRP A 740 7.49 24.76 -11.70
C TRP A 740 6.88 23.67 -10.82
N SER A 741 7.64 22.60 -10.60
CA SER A 741 7.28 21.51 -9.70
C SER A 741 8.43 21.28 -8.71
N ALA A 742 8.10 21.11 -7.44
CA ALA A 742 9.07 20.83 -6.38
C ALA A 742 8.47 19.87 -5.34
N ALA A 743 9.29 18.94 -4.84
CA ALA A 743 8.90 17.98 -3.82
C ALA A 743 10.13 17.49 -3.04
N THR A 744 9.90 16.80 -1.92
CA THR A 744 10.94 15.95 -1.32
C THR A 744 11.31 14.83 -2.30
N ALA A 745 12.59 14.54 -2.38
CA ALA A 745 13.14 13.37 -3.06
C ALA A 745 13.18 12.14 -2.13
N GLY A 746 12.91 12.32 -0.83
CA GLY A 746 13.32 11.38 0.22
C GLY A 746 14.83 11.44 0.45
N ASP A 747 15.40 10.53 1.22
CA ASP A 747 16.84 10.51 1.57
C ASP A 747 17.67 9.75 0.52
N VAL A 748 18.06 10.41 -0.57
CA VAL A 748 18.73 9.84 -1.75
C VAL A 748 20.22 9.53 -1.60
N ASN A 749 20.79 9.70 -0.41
CA ASN A 749 22.15 9.24 -0.15
C ASN A 749 22.33 8.53 1.20
N GLY A 750 21.26 8.49 2.01
CA GLY A 750 21.12 7.84 3.33
C GLY A 750 22.28 8.03 4.23
N ASP A 751 22.78 9.25 4.20
CA ASP A 751 23.40 9.77 5.37
C ASP A 751 22.37 9.96 6.51
N GLY A 752 21.05 9.83 6.26
CA GLY A 752 19.96 10.02 7.24
C GLY A 752 19.24 11.36 7.09
N TYR A 753 19.44 12.03 5.95
CA TYR A 753 19.06 13.40 5.68
C TYR A 753 18.17 13.37 4.43
N SER A 754 16.99 13.99 4.46
CA SER A 754 16.11 14.06 3.29
C SER A 754 16.75 14.87 2.17
N ASP A 755 16.30 14.69 0.94
CA ASP A 755 16.78 15.41 -0.23
C ASP A 755 15.61 16.03 -0.99
N VAL A 756 15.91 16.86 -1.99
CA VAL A 756 14.88 17.55 -2.77
C VAL A 756 15.10 17.45 -4.27
N ILE A 757 13.99 17.54 -5.00
CA ILE A 757 13.98 17.59 -6.46
C ILE A 757 13.14 18.76 -6.98
N VAL A 758 13.62 19.39 -8.06
CA VAL A 758 12.98 20.53 -8.72
C VAL A 758 13.01 20.38 -10.23
N GLY A 759 11.90 20.73 -10.87
CA GLY A 759 11.72 20.71 -12.32
C GLY A 759 11.74 22.10 -12.98
N ALA A 760 12.26 22.16 -14.20
CA ALA A 760 12.37 23.33 -15.07
C ALA A 760 11.99 22.92 -16.50
N TYR A 761 10.70 22.84 -16.79
CA TYR A 761 10.26 22.04 -17.92
C TYR A 761 10.54 22.65 -19.30
N GLN A 762 10.87 23.93 -19.44
CA GLN A 762 11.12 24.59 -20.74
C GLN A 762 12.58 25.06 -20.93
N TYR A 763 13.54 24.47 -20.22
CA TYR A 763 14.96 24.87 -20.26
C TYR A 763 15.65 24.63 -21.63
N ASP A 764 16.45 25.57 -22.16
CA ASP A 764 17.27 25.55 -23.41
C ASP A 764 18.83 25.40 -23.28
N ASN A 765 19.48 24.29 -23.60
CA ASN A 765 20.96 24.19 -23.56
C ASN A 765 21.57 23.46 -24.76
N GLY A 766 21.53 24.18 -25.88
CA GLY A 766 21.93 23.67 -27.19
C GLY A 766 20.71 23.50 -28.08
N GLU A 767 19.53 23.35 -27.48
CA GLU A 767 18.23 23.18 -28.11
C GLU A 767 17.13 23.95 -27.34
N THR A 768 15.93 24.13 -27.92
CA THR A 768 14.86 25.04 -27.39
C THR A 768 13.75 24.30 -26.67
N ASP A 769 13.43 24.61 -25.42
CA ASP A 769 12.42 24.04 -24.52
C ASP A 769 12.71 22.59 -24.11
N GLU A 770 14.00 22.20 -24.03
CA GLU A 770 14.42 20.83 -23.71
C GLU A 770 14.11 20.39 -22.27
N GLY A 771 14.10 21.31 -21.33
CA GLY A 771 13.79 21.07 -19.94
C GLY A 771 14.98 20.51 -19.13
N ARG A 772 14.91 20.70 -17.81
CA ARG A 772 15.91 20.21 -16.85
C ARG A 772 15.27 19.90 -15.50
N ALA A 773 15.82 18.92 -14.77
CA ALA A 773 15.56 18.71 -13.35
C ALA A 773 16.85 18.60 -12.56
N TYR A 774 16.70 18.81 -11.26
CA TYR A 774 17.82 19.11 -10.40
C TYR A 774 17.59 18.48 -9.04
N VAL A 775 18.65 17.89 -8.49
CA VAL A 775 18.64 17.32 -7.14
C VAL A 775 19.78 17.85 -6.32
N TYR A 776 19.44 18.06 -5.07
CA TYR A 776 20.29 18.66 -4.07
C TYR A 776 20.26 17.75 -2.86
N LEU A 777 21.44 17.25 -2.52
CA LEU A 777 21.63 16.37 -1.37
C LEU A 777 21.69 17.19 -0.08
N GLY A 778 20.98 16.73 0.91
CA GLY A 778 21.14 16.98 2.31
C GLY A 778 22.50 16.53 2.82
N SER A 779 22.87 17.09 3.95
CA SER A 779 24.10 16.78 4.69
C SER A 779 24.05 17.53 6.02
N PRO A 780 24.94 17.32 7.00
CA PRO A 780 25.02 18.16 8.21
C PRO A 780 25.27 19.65 7.97
N SER A 781 25.60 20.04 6.73
CA SER A 781 25.73 21.42 6.27
C SER A 781 24.56 21.89 5.38
N GLY A 782 23.54 21.04 5.19
CA GLY A 782 22.40 21.17 4.26
C GLY A 782 22.77 21.06 2.79
N LEU A 783 21.92 21.63 1.92
CA LEU A 783 22.00 21.47 0.48
C LEU A 783 23.19 22.19 -0.17
N ALA A 784 23.87 21.52 -1.09
CA ALA A 784 25.01 22.08 -1.82
C ALA A 784 24.60 23.12 -2.89
N SER A 785 25.15 24.35 -2.85
CA SER A 785 24.81 25.48 -3.75
C SER A 785 25.00 25.21 -5.25
N THR A 786 25.85 24.25 -5.58
CA THR A 786 25.84 23.62 -6.89
C THR A 786 25.02 22.36 -6.76
N PRO A 787 24.06 22.14 -7.66
CA PRO A 787 23.40 20.85 -7.70
C PRO A 787 24.43 19.74 -7.56
N ALA A 788 24.20 18.88 -6.57
CA ALA A 788 24.93 17.63 -6.47
C ALA A 788 24.67 16.80 -7.73
N TRP A 789 23.50 17.05 -8.33
CA TRP A 789 23.09 16.42 -9.53
C TRP A 789 22.11 17.27 -10.37
N THR A 790 22.26 17.24 -11.68
CA THR A 790 21.32 17.77 -12.67
C THR A 790 21.25 16.84 -13.86
N ALA A 791 20.10 16.82 -14.52
CA ALA A 791 20.05 16.38 -15.91
C ALA A 791 18.90 17.00 -16.68
N GLU A 792 19.07 16.91 -17.99
CA GLU A 792 18.33 17.59 -19.03
C GLU A 792 17.89 16.59 -20.07
N SER A 793 16.98 17.07 -20.90
CA SER A 793 16.86 16.56 -22.25
C SER A 793 18.06 16.98 -23.12
N ASP A 794 18.31 16.24 -24.19
CA ASP A 794 19.24 16.57 -25.27
C ASP A 794 18.51 17.08 -26.52
N GLN A 795 17.41 17.82 -26.31
CA GLN A 795 16.49 18.14 -27.39
C GLN A 795 15.42 19.18 -27.11
N ALA A 796 15.18 19.98 -28.14
CA ALA A 796 14.09 20.94 -28.24
C ALA A 796 12.68 20.40 -27.91
N SER A 797 11.98 21.18 -27.08
CA SER A 797 10.56 21.10 -26.71
C SER A 797 10.21 19.90 -25.87
N ALA A 798 11.19 19.28 -25.23
CA ALA A 798 10.98 18.05 -24.50
C ALA A 798 10.23 18.14 -23.18
N GLY A 799 10.16 19.29 -22.50
CA GLY A 799 9.36 19.38 -21.29
C GLY A 799 9.99 18.74 -20.03
N PHE A 800 11.29 18.42 -20.00
CA PHE A 800 11.91 17.67 -18.90
C PHE A 800 11.81 18.39 -17.55
N GLY A 801 11.23 17.75 -16.54
CA GLY A 801 10.95 18.37 -15.24
C GLY A 801 9.52 18.87 -15.09
N PHE A 802 8.59 18.44 -15.94
CA PHE A 802 7.17 18.83 -15.84
C PHE A 802 6.49 18.27 -14.59
N SER A 803 6.79 17.02 -14.27
CA SER A 803 6.35 16.33 -13.06
C SER A 803 7.57 15.77 -12.32
N VAL A 804 7.58 15.88 -10.99
CA VAL A 804 8.63 15.33 -10.12
C VAL A 804 8.01 14.74 -8.86
N ALA A 805 8.57 13.64 -8.36
CA ALA A 805 8.19 13.01 -7.10
C ALA A 805 9.33 12.13 -6.56
N THR A 806 9.26 11.74 -5.29
CA THR A 806 10.04 10.59 -4.80
C THR A 806 9.56 9.32 -5.51
N ALA A 807 10.53 8.48 -5.87
CA ALA A 807 10.29 7.13 -6.36
C ALA A 807 10.22 6.09 -5.22
N GLY A 808 10.55 6.48 -3.99
CA GLY A 808 10.90 5.55 -2.91
C GLY A 808 12.32 4.98 -3.09
N ASP A 809 12.70 3.91 -2.39
CA ASP A 809 14.04 3.28 -2.44
C ASP A 809 14.08 2.16 -3.49
N VAL A 810 14.20 2.50 -4.77
CA VAL A 810 14.12 1.59 -5.91
C VAL A 810 15.35 0.72 -6.11
N ASN A 811 16.48 1.02 -5.47
CA ASN A 811 17.66 0.16 -5.49
C ASN A 811 18.05 -0.45 -4.14
N GLY A 812 17.18 -0.31 -3.13
CA GLY A 812 17.17 -1.02 -1.85
C GLY A 812 18.49 -0.93 -1.10
N ASP A 813 19.31 0.05 -1.44
CA ASP A 813 20.56 0.28 -0.76
C ASP A 813 20.36 1.15 0.49
N GLY A 814 19.10 1.51 0.74
CA GLY A 814 18.64 2.25 1.89
C GLY A 814 18.47 3.74 1.62
N TYR A 815 18.55 4.12 0.35
CA TYR A 815 18.50 5.48 -0.15
C TYR A 815 17.24 5.66 -1.01
N SER A 816 16.53 6.76 -0.81
CA SER A 816 15.40 7.13 -1.67
C SER A 816 15.90 7.47 -3.07
N ASP A 817 15.00 7.41 -4.03
CA ASP A 817 15.26 7.68 -5.44
C ASP A 817 14.22 8.65 -5.97
N VAL A 818 14.42 9.12 -7.20
CA VAL A 818 13.56 10.15 -7.80
C VAL A 818 13.12 9.80 -9.20
N ILE A 819 11.94 10.33 -9.56
CA ILE A 819 11.39 10.25 -10.90
C ILE A 819 11.05 11.62 -11.48
N VAL A 820 11.30 11.76 -12.78
CA VAL A 820 11.10 13.00 -13.54
C VAL A 820 10.42 12.73 -14.87
N GLY A 821 9.40 13.52 -15.19
CA GLY A 821 8.67 13.48 -16.47
C GLY A 821 9.06 14.58 -17.45
N ALA A 822 9.06 14.25 -18.74
CA ALA A 822 9.30 15.11 -19.90
C ALA A 822 8.24 14.85 -20.98
N PRO A 823 6.97 15.28 -20.80
CA PRO A 823 5.88 14.85 -21.67
C PRO A 823 6.06 15.24 -23.14
N TYR A 824 6.82 16.29 -23.46
CA TYR A 824 6.86 16.82 -24.81
C TYR A 824 8.10 16.35 -25.61
N TYR A 825 8.90 15.41 -25.09
CA TYR A 825 10.16 14.90 -25.71
C TYR A 825 9.93 14.23 -27.07
N ASP A 826 10.80 14.48 -28.06
CA ASP A 826 10.83 13.83 -29.38
C ASP A 826 11.96 12.78 -29.47
N ASN A 827 11.80 11.59 -30.06
CA ASN A 827 12.96 10.73 -30.41
C ASN A 827 12.79 10.01 -31.74
N GLY A 828 12.84 10.82 -32.80
CA GLY A 828 12.42 10.34 -34.10
C GLY A 828 10.90 10.36 -34.29
N GLU A 829 10.11 10.58 -33.24
CA GLU A 829 8.67 10.87 -33.25
C GLU A 829 8.37 12.16 -32.44
N ALA A 830 7.37 12.96 -32.83
CA ALA A 830 7.11 14.29 -32.26
C ALA A 830 6.24 14.24 -30.99
N GLU A 831 6.63 14.89 -29.90
CA GLU A 831 6.02 14.95 -28.56
C GLU A 831 5.70 13.56 -27.96
N GLU A 832 6.59 12.60 -28.15
CA GLU A 832 6.45 11.24 -27.62
C GLU A 832 6.61 11.11 -26.10
N GLY A 833 7.32 12.04 -25.48
CA GLY A 833 7.56 12.07 -24.06
C GLY A 833 8.56 11.04 -23.55
N ARG A 834 9.26 11.42 -22.47
CA ARG A 834 10.30 10.65 -21.81
C ARG A 834 10.17 10.76 -20.28
N ALA A 835 10.51 9.71 -19.55
CA ALA A 835 10.63 9.72 -18.09
C ALA A 835 11.96 9.12 -17.66
N PHE A 836 12.42 9.54 -16.50
CA PHE A 836 13.80 9.32 -16.08
C PHE A 836 13.86 9.03 -14.59
N VAL A 837 14.75 8.12 -14.21
CA VAL A 837 15.02 7.78 -12.81
C VAL A 837 16.51 7.75 -12.56
N TYR A 838 16.80 8.22 -11.38
CA TYR A 838 18.14 8.45 -10.92
C TYR A 838 18.24 7.81 -9.54
N LEU A 839 19.30 7.02 -9.37
CA LEU A 839 19.50 6.27 -8.15
C LEU A 839 20.30 7.07 -7.14
N GLY A 840 19.83 6.99 -5.90
CA GLY A 840 20.52 7.35 -4.71
C GLY A 840 21.74 6.48 -4.46
N SER A 841 22.69 7.06 -3.74
CA SER A 841 23.89 6.38 -3.28
C SER A 841 24.53 7.17 -2.15
N ALA A 842 25.43 6.58 -1.39
CA ALA A 842 26.28 7.35 -0.47
C ALA A 842 27.08 8.49 -1.15
N SER A 843 27.13 8.52 -2.50
CA SER A 843 27.68 9.61 -3.32
C SER A 843 26.62 10.53 -3.96
N GLY A 844 25.32 10.38 -3.65
CA GLY A 844 24.17 11.06 -4.26
C GLY A 844 23.69 10.45 -5.57
N LEU A 845 22.85 11.20 -6.31
CA LEU A 845 22.35 10.79 -7.62
C LEU A 845 23.46 10.72 -8.69
N ALA A 846 23.38 9.71 -9.56
CA ALA A 846 24.33 9.51 -10.66
C ALA A 846 24.07 10.45 -11.85
N SER A 847 25.13 11.03 -12.45
CA SER A 847 25.04 12.06 -13.50
C SER A 847 24.28 11.63 -14.75
N SER A 848 24.59 10.43 -15.19
CA SER A 848 23.80 9.80 -16.21
C SER A 848 22.60 9.20 -15.50
N PRO A 849 21.40 9.31 -16.08
CA PRO A 849 20.29 8.50 -15.63
C PRO A 849 20.74 7.05 -15.53
N ALA A 850 20.55 6.49 -14.34
CA ALA A 850 20.63 5.05 -14.19
C ALA A 850 19.57 4.39 -15.05
N TRP A 851 18.48 5.15 -15.29
CA TRP A 851 17.37 4.68 -16.05
C TRP A 851 16.62 5.80 -16.81
N MET A 852 16.20 5.48 -18.04
CA MET A 852 15.32 6.29 -18.86
C MET A 852 14.39 5.39 -19.64
N ALA A 853 13.20 5.91 -19.93
CA ALA A 853 12.41 5.37 -21.01
C ALA A 853 11.57 6.43 -21.70
N GLU A 854 11.12 6.03 -22.88
CA GLU A 854 10.30 6.79 -23.79
C GLU A 854 9.07 5.99 -24.13
N SER A 855 8.16 6.70 -24.79
CA SER A 855 7.01 6.09 -25.40
C SER A 855 7.31 5.56 -26.82
N ASP A 856 8.33 6.08 -27.51
CA ASP A 856 8.65 5.81 -28.92
C ASP A 856 7.48 6.13 -29.87
N ARG A 857 6.65 7.13 -29.53
CA ARG A 857 5.43 7.44 -30.27
C ARG A 857 4.97 8.89 -30.24
N ALA A 858 4.74 9.45 -31.42
CA ALA A 858 4.35 10.84 -31.55
C ALA A 858 3.07 11.23 -30.77
N PHE A 859 3.14 12.38 -30.10
CA PHE A 859 2.15 13.12 -29.33
C PHE A 859 1.65 12.37 -28.10
N ALA A 860 2.46 11.48 -27.54
CA ALA A 860 2.05 10.58 -26.49
C ALA A 860 2.00 11.17 -25.07
N TYR A 861 2.84 12.17 -24.81
CA TYR A 861 2.92 12.85 -23.51
C TYR A 861 3.38 11.96 -22.35
N PHE A 862 4.30 11.03 -22.61
CA PHE A 862 4.87 10.16 -21.56
C PHE A 862 5.65 10.95 -20.52
N GLY A 863 5.29 10.75 -19.25
CA GLY A 863 5.77 11.57 -18.12
C GLY A 863 4.79 12.64 -17.67
N TRP A 864 3.57 12.69 -18.20
CA TRP A 864 2.52 13.62 -17.79
C TRP A 864 2.17 13.51 -16.30
N SER A 865 1.99 12.28 -15.83
CA SER A 865 1.77 11.93 -14.43
C SER A 865 2.79 10.87 -14.00
N ALA A 866 3.34 11.03 -12.79
CA ALA A 866 4.32 10.10 -12.23
C ALA A 866 4.18 10.04 -10.70
N ALA A 867 4.33 8.84 -10.13
CA ALA A 867 4.28 8.61 -8.68
C ALA A 867 5.09 7.35 -8.31
N THR A 868 5.38 7.19 -7.01
CA THR A 868 5.79 5.88 -6.49
C THR A 868 4.66 4.87 -6.70
N ALA A 869 5.04 3.65 -7.07
CA ALA A 869 4.15 2.51 -7.12
C ALA A 869 4.09 1.76 -5.78
N GLY A 870 4.94 2.11 -4.80
CA GLY A 870 5.24 1.25 -3.65
C GLY A 870 6.18 0.11 -4.06
N ASP A 871 6.28 -0.96 -3.29
CA ASP A 871 7.17 -2.12 -3.58
C ASP A 871 6.36 -3.27 -4.21
N VAL A 872 6.16 -3.22 -5.52
CA VAL A 872 5.33 -4.13 -6.30
C VAL A 872 6.00 -5.47 -6.59
N ASN A 873 7.28 -5.69 -6.34
CA ASN A 873 7.88 -7.03 -6.45
C ASN A 873 8.30 -7.63 -5.08
N GLY A 874 8.28 -6.82 -4.02
CA GLY A 874 8.75 -7.06 -2.65
C GLY A 874 9.97 -7.91 -2.49
N ASP A 875 10.94 -7.57 -3.32
CA ASP A 875 12.32 -7.72 -2.94
C ASP A 875 12.73 -6.72 -1.84
N GLY A 876 11.88 -5.74 -1.48
CA GLY A 876 12.14 -4.72 -0.46
C GLY A 876 12.53 -3.36 -1.04
N TYR A 877 12.33 -3.17 -2.35
CA TYR A 877 12.77 -2.03 -3.14
C TYR A 877 11.51 -1.35 -3.69
N SER A 878 11.42 -0.03 -3.63
CA SER A 878 10.28 0.69 -4.22
C SER A 878 10.29 0.61 -5.75
N ASP A 879 9.15 0.90 -6.35
CA ASP A 879 8.91 0.85 -7.78
C ASP A 879 8.19 2.14 -8.22
N VAL A 880 8.04 2.32 -9.55
CA VAL A 880 7.45 3.55 -10.10
C VAL A 880 6.40 3.28 -11.17
N ILE A 881 5.49 4.24 -11.30
CA ILE A 881 4.49 4.27 -12.37
C ILE A 881 4.48 5.61 -13.11
N VAL A 882 4.32 5.55 -14.44
CA VAL A 882 4.32 6.71 -15.34
C VAL A 882 3.21 6.63 -16.38
N GLY A 883 2.52 7.76 -16.61
CA GLY A 883 1.44 7.90 -17.60
C GLY A 883 1.82 8.70 -18.86
N ALA A 884 1.22 8.33 -20.00
CA ALA A 884 1.29 8.96 -21.32
C ALA A 884 -0.11 9.09 -21.93
N PRO A 885 -0.94 10.06 -21.52
CA PRO A 885 -2.36 10.09 -21.90
C PRO A 885 -2.59 10.13 -23.41
N TYR A 886 -1.75 10.78 -24.19
CA TYR A 886 -2.03 11.03 -25.60
C TYR A 886 -1.37 10.00 -26.55
N TYR A 887 -0.83 8.88 -26.03
CA TYR A 887 -0.12 7.86 -26.81
C TYR A 887 -0.95 7.29 -27.98
N ASP A 888 -0.36 7.15 -29.17
CA ASP A 888 -1.00 6.49 -30.32
C ASP A 888 -0.42 5.08 -30.57
N ASN A 889 -1.16 4.01 -30.82
CA ASN A 889 -0.60 2.72 -31.25
C ASN A 889 -1.50 2.00 -32.24
N GLY A 890 -1.73 2.67 -33.36
CA GLY A 890 -2.75 2.28 -34.33
C GLY A 890 -4.12 2.88 -34.04
N GLN A 891 -4.32 3.52 -32.88
CA GLN A 891 -5.45 4.40 -32.56
C GLN A 891 -4.93 5.77 -32.09
N THR A 892 -5.65 6.87 -32.36
CA THR A 892 -5.21 8.26 -32.00
C THR A 892 -5.54 8.59 -30.55
N ASN A 893 -4.66 9.16 -29.74
CA ASN A 893 -4.80 9.53 -28.33
C ASN A 893 -5.28 8.39 -27.42
N GLU A 894 -4.83 7.15 -27.67
CA GLU A 894 -5.26 5.97 -26.90
C GLU A 894 -4.61 5.81 -25.51
N GLY A 895 -3.44 6.41 -25.32
CA GLY A 895 -2.76 6.47 -24.04
C GLY A 895 -2.07 5.18 -23.60
N ARG A 896 -1.01 5.33 -22.79
CA ARG A 896 -0.18 4.24 -22.27
C ARG A 896 0.26 4.52 -20.82
N ALA A 897 0.39 3.46 -20.01
CA ALA A 897 1.01 3.51 -18.69
C ALA A 897 2.07 2.43 -18.49
N PHE A 898 3.05 2.72 -17.64
CA PHE A 898 4.30 1.97 -17.57
C PHE A 898 4.74 1.80 -16.11
N VAL A 899 5.10 0.58 -15.71
CA VAL A 899 5.74 0.25 -14.43
C VAL A 899 7.14 -0.29 -14.67
N TYR A 900 8.05 0.21 -13.84
CA TYR A 900 9.44 -0.16 -13.84
C TYR A 900 9.81 -0.67 -12.46
N LEU A 901 10.40 -1.87 -12.43
CA LEU A 901 10.79 -2.53 -11.18
C LEU A 901 12.17 -2.08 -10.72
N GLY A 902 12.27 -1.80 -9.43
CA GLY A 902 13.46 -1.63 -8.64
C GLY A 902 14.24 -2.93 -8.49
N SER A 903 15.54 -2.78 -8.20
CA SER A 903 16.47 -3.88 -7.95
C SER A 903 17.77 -3.37 -7.37
N ALA A 904 18.65 -4.25 -6.88
CA ALA A 904 20.00 -3.86 -6.47
C ALA A 904 20.85 -3.17 -7.57
N SER A 905 20.40 -3.17 -8.84
CA SER A 905 21.00 -2.41 -9.95
C SER A 905 20.19 -1.18 -10.40
N GLY A 906 19.05 -0.88 -9.75
CA GLY A 906 18.09 0.17 -10.12
C GLY A 906 16.93 -0.31 -10.98
N LEU A 907 16.20 0.66 -11.57
CA LEU A 907 15.09 0.38 -12.47
C LEU A 907 15.52 -0.37 -13.73
N ALA A 908 14.68 -1.30 -14.17
CA ALA A 908 14.91 -2.07 -15.40
C ALA A 908 14.73 -1.21 -16.67
N SER A 909 15.66 -1.30 -17.63
CA SER A 909 15.66 -0.49 -18.88
C SER A 909 14.42 -0.66 -19.75
N THR A 910 13.87 -1.85 -19.67
CA THR A 910 12.62 -2.17 -20.32
C THR A 910 11.57 -2.13 -19.24
N PRO A 911 10.39 -1.55 -19.51
CA PRO A 911 9.28 -1.65 -18.59
C PRO A 911 9.09 -3.10 -18.24
N ALA A 912 9.14 -3.39 -16.95
CA ALA A 912 8.78 -4.71 -16.45
C ALA A 912 7.32 -4.98 -16.81
N TRP A 913 6.54 -3.90 -16.91
CA TRP A 913 5.17 -3.94 -17.30
C TRP A 913 4.73 -2.64 -18.01
N THR A 914 3.98 -2.78 -19.09
CA THR A 914 3.25 -1.67 -19.74
C THR A 914 1.82 -2.10 -20.05
N ALA A 915 0.91 -1.14 -20.12
CA ALA A 915 -0.33 -1.33 -20.85
C ALA A 915 -0.71 -0.11 -21.66
N GLU A 916 -1.52 -0.37 -22.66
CA GLU A 916 -2.24 0.59 -23.47
C GLU A 916 -3.73 0.33 -23.34
N SER A 917 -4.51 1.29 -23.81
CA SER A 917 -5.94 1.10 -23.91
C SER A 917 -6.37 0.35 -25.18
N ASP A 918 -5.63 0.46 -26.30
CA ASP A 918 -6.02 -0.05 -27.63
C ASP A 918 -7.25 0.68 -28.22
N MET A 919 -7.47 1.95 -27.85
CA MET A 919 -8.66 2.72 -28.25
C MET A 919 -8.48 4.24 -28.42
N ALA A 920 -8.96 4.79 -29.53
CA ALA A 920 -8.73 6.20 -29.87
C ALA A 920 -9.42 7.20 -28.91
N ASN A 921 -8.68 8.26 -28.54
CA ASN A 921 -9.02 9.38 -27.65
C ASN A 921 -9.39 8.92 -26.26
N ALA A 922 -8.65 7.93 -25.75
CA ALA A 922 -8.90 7.32 -24.47
C ALA A 922 -8.19 7.99 -23.28
N TYR A 923 -7.09 8.69 -23.51
CA TYR A 923 -6.32 9.35 -22.46
C TYR A 923 -5.80 8.43 -21.33
N PHE A 924 -5.49 7.16 -21.64
CA PHE A 924 -4.93 6.22 -20.65
C PHE A 924 -3.57 6.69 -20.10
N GLY A 925 -3.45 6.78 -18.77
CA GLY A 925 -2.31 7.39 -18.09
C GLY A 925 -2.52 8.86 -17.68
N SER A 926 -3.73 9.41 -17.80
CA SER A 926 -4.03 10.79 -17.35
C SER A 926 -3.93 10.94 -15.83
N SER A 927 -4.24 9.88 -15.08
CA SER A 927 -4.08 9.79 -13.63
C SER A 927 -3.43 8.43 -13.24
N VAL A 928 -2.48 8.46 -12.30
CA VAL A 928 -1.78 7.29 -11.77
C VAL A 928 -1.59 7.39 -10.25
N ALA A 929 -1.65 6.25 -9.55
CA ALA A 929 -1.37 6.15 -8.12
C ALA A 929 -0.98 4.72 -7.72
N THR A 930 -0.40 4.55 -6.51
CA THR A 930 -0.36 3.24 -5.85
C THR A 930 -1.78 2.79 -5.47
N ALA A 931 -2.05 1.50 -5.58
CA ALA A 931 -3.27 0.85 -5.12
C ALA A 931 -3.13 0.24 -3.71
N GLY A 932 -1.93 0.29 -3.10
CA GLY A 932 -1.63 -0.48 -1.88
C GLY A 932 -1.43 -1.98 -2.20
N ASP A 933 -1.50 -2.86 -1.20
CA ASP A 933 -1.32 -4.32 -1.36
C ASP A 933 -2.66 -5.03 -1.60
N ALA A 934 -3.23 -4.84 -2.80
CA ALA A 934 -4.59 -5.26 -3.13
C ALA A 934 -4.77 -6.76 -3.32
N ASN A 935 -3.68 -7.53 -3.36
CA ASN A 935 -3.74 -8.97 -3.35
C ASN A 935 -3.13 -9.62 -2.10
N GLY A 936 -2.77 -8.81 -1.09
CA GLY A 936 -2.35 -9.19 0.28
C GLY A 936 -1.21 -10.17 0.30
N ASP A 937 -0.43 -10.17 -0.77
CA ASP A 937 0.74 -11.00 -0.92
C ASP A 937 1.98 -10.29 -0.32
N GLY A 938 1.81 -9.06 0.17
CA GLY A 938 2.86 -8.28 0.82
C GLY A 938 3.61 -7.38 -0.15
N TYR A 939 3.07 -7.14 -1.34
CA TYR A 939 3.60 -6.26 -2.39
C TYR A 939 2.62 -5.13 -2.68
N SER A 940 3.09 -3.97 -3.09
CA SER A 940 2.20 -2.93 -3.61
C SER A 940 1.66 -3.27 -4.99
N ASP A 941 0.55 -2.63 -5.35
CA ASP A 941 -0.12 -2.71 -6.62
C ASP A 941 -0.31 -1.29 -7.20
N VAL A 942 -0.73 -1.19 -8.47
CA VAL A 942 -0.91 0.11 -9.14
C VAL A 942 -2.26 0.26 -9.81
N ILE A 943 -2.73 1.52 -9.92
CA ILE A 943 -3.94 1.89 -10.64
C ILE A 943 -3.70 3.01 -11.67
N VAL A 944 -4.39 2.91 -12.81
CA VAL A 944 -4.29 3.85 -13.94
C VAL A 944 -5.65 4.17 -14.55
N GLY A 945 -5.92 5.45 -14.81
CA GLY A 945 -7.11 5.95 -15.50
C GLY A 945 -6.94 6.19 -17.01
N ALA A 946 -7.98 5.91 -17.80
CA ALA A 946 -8.19 6.29 -19.20
C ALA A 946 -9.52 7.01 -19.32
N ASP A 947 -9.53 8.29 -18.97
CA ASP A 947 -10.76 9.02 -18.78
C ASP A 947 -11.58 9.18 -20.07
N SER A 948 -11.08 8.98 -21.29
CA SER A 948 -11.88 9.20 -22.50
C SER A 948 -12.10 7.94 -23.35
N TYR A 949 -11.82 6.75 -22.80
CA TYR A 949 -11.84 5.45 -23.51
C TYR A 949 -13.18 5.12 -24.19
N THR A 950 -13.19 4.37 -25.30
CA THR A 950 -14.40 4.08 -26.12
C THR A 950 -14.49 2.62 -26.59
N ASN A 951 -15.25 1.75 -25.95
CA ASN A 951 -15.42 0.33 -26.34
C ASN A 951 -16.90 0.01 -26.65
N GLY A 952 -17.35 0.48 -27.81
CA GLY A 952 -18.74 0.39 -28.27
C GLY A 952 -19.54 1.68 -28.02
N GLN A 953 -18.99 2.59 -27.21
CA GLN A 953 -19.64 3.82 -26.76
C GLN A 953 -18.62 4.95 -26.56
N ALA A 954 -18.81 6.11 -27.21
CA ALA A 954 -17.80 7.18 -27.32
C ALA A 954 -17.54 7.93 -26.01
N GLY A 955 -16.34 7.83 -25.43
CA GLY A 955 -15.89 8.55 -24.23
C GLY A 955 -16.29 7.88 -22.90
N GLU A 956 -16.62 6.59 -22.90
CA GLU A 956 -17.07 5.86 -21.71
C GLU A 956 -16.03 5.69 -20.59
N GLY A 957 -14.75 5.85 -20.91
CA GLY A 957 -13.65 5.75 -19.95
C GLY A 957 -13.37 4.33 -19.44
N ARG A 958 -12.20 4.16 -18.83
CA ARG A 958 -11.71 2.87 -18.30
C ARG A 958 -10.65 3.08 -17.23
N ALA A 959 -10.52 2.14 -16.29
CA ALA A 959 -9.39 2.09 -15.36
C ALA A 959 -8.89 0.65 -15.21
N PHE A 960 -7.65 0.56 -14.78
CA PHE A 960 -6.87 -0.67 -14.88
C PHE A 960 -6.02 -0.85 -13.62
N VAL A 961 -5.95 -2.08 -13.12
CA VAL A 961 -5.10 -2.45 -11.98
C VAL A 961 -4.21 -3.63 -12.33
N TYR A 962 -2.98 -3.52 -11.87
CA TYR A 962 -1.91 -4.48 -12.12
C TYR A 962 -1.27 -4.85 -10.80
N TYR A 963 -1.28 -6.16 -10.48
CA TYR A 963 -0.66 -6.65 -9.24
C TYR A 963 0.84 -6.71 -9.32
N GLY A 964 1.44 -6.50 -8.17
CA GLY A 964 2.80 -6.83 -7.89
C GLY A 964 3.15 -8.32 -8.01
N ASN A 965 4.41 -8.59 -8.38
CA ASN A 965 5.11 -9.89 -8.41
C ASN A 965 4.38 -11.11 -9.03
N GLY A 966 3.30 -10.91 -9.79
CA GLY A 966 2.50 -12.02 -10.33
C GLY A 966 1.89 -12.95 -9.25
N GLY A 967 1.74 -12.50 -7.99
CA GLY A 967 0.84 -13.11 -7.00
C GLY A 967 1.37 -14.23 -6.09
N LEU A 968 2.68 -14.31 -5.78
CA LEU A 968 3.19 -15.19 -4.70
C LEU A 968 4.13 -14.45 -3.73
N GLY A 969 3.54 -13.98 -2.63
CA GLY A 969 4.15 -13.21 -1.55
C GLY A 969 5.26 -13.86 -0.70
N PRO A 970 6.04 -13.07 0.08
CA PRO A 970 7.02 -13.59 1.01
C PRO A 970 6.35 -14.22 2.24
N ALA A 971 6.87 -15.36 2.71
CA ALA A 971 6.37 -16.00 3.92
C ALA A 971 6.90 -15.29 5.19
N LEU A 972 6.07 -14.46 5.83
CA LEU A 972 6.28 -13.98 7.20
C LEU A 972 6.25 -15.19 8.15
N ARG A 973 7.36 -15.49 8.86
CA ARG A 973 7.50 -16.68 9.73
C ARG A 973 7.51 -16.31 11.21
N PRO A 974 6.34 -16.19 11.85
CA PRO A 974 6.29 -15.90 13.26
C PRO A 974 6.75 -17.13 14.08
N GLN A 975 7.34 -16.90 15.26
CA GLN A 975 7.95 -17.91 16.13
C GLN A 975 7.53 -17.73 17.60
N GLN A 976 7.42 -18.85 18.30
CA GLN A 976 7.27 -18.92 19.75
C GLN A 976 8.60 -19.25 20.43
N ARG A 977 8.94 -18.52 21.49
CA ARG A 977 10.22 -18.63 22.20
C ARG A 977 10.01 -18.61 23.71
N ARG A 978 11.01 -19.07 24.45
CA ARG A 978 11.04 -19.03 25.91
C ARG A 978 10.94 -17.58 26.41
N SER A 979 10.35 -17.37 27.58
CA SER A 979 10.21 -16.06 28.23
C SER A 979 11.55 -15.37 28.47
N ASP A 980 12.58 -16.13 28.80
CA ASP A 980 13.97 -15.64 28.95
C ASP A 980 14.73 -15.50 27.62
N ASP A 981 14.05 -15.77 26.50
CA ASP A 981 14.57 -15.79 25.14
C ASP A 981 15.66 -16.83 24.83
N SER A 982 15.96 -17.74 25.76
CA SER A 982 17.11 -18.65 25.67
C SER A 982 17.01 -19.70 24.56
N ALA A 983 15.79 -20.04 24.11
CA ALA A 983 15.56 -20.98 23.01
C ALA A 983 14.13 -20.86 22.43
N PRO A 984 13.91 -21.26 21.18
CA PRO A 984 12.57 -21.50 20.64
C PRO A 984 11.82 -22.58 21.43
N ILE A 985 10.50 -22.45 21.51
CA ILE A 985 9.63 -23.49 22.07
C ILE A 985 9.17 -24.35 20.89
N ALA A 986 9.55 -25.62 20.86
CA ALA A 986 9.04 -26.55 19.86
C ALA A 986 7.50 -26.59 19.91
N PRO A 987 6.79 -26.90 18.81
CA PRO A 987 5.34 -27.14 18.84
C PRO A 987 4.98 -28.15 19.94
N LEU A 988 3.91 -27.86 20.70
CA LEU A 988 3.49 -28.60 21.90
C LEU A 988 4.53 -28.59 23.05
N GLY A 989 5.56 -27.76 22.96
CA GLY A 989 6.61 -27.58 23.96
C GLY A 989 6.12 -26.83 25.19
N ALA A 990 6.96 -26.75 26.23
CA ALA A 990 6.67 -25.94 27.41
C ALA A 990 7.45 -24.63 27.37
N SER A 991 6.80 -23.55 27.80
CA SER A 991 7.49 -22.35 28.25
C SER A 991 8.41 -22.68 29.44
N ASP A 992 9.39 -21.84 29.69
CA ASP A 992 10.24 -21.79 30.88
C ASP A 992 9.60 -20.99 32.02
N ALA A 993 8.50 -20.29 31.76
CA ALA A 993 7.72 -19.55 32.75
C ALA A 993 6.33 -20.16 32.99
N PHE A 994 5.73 -19.83 34.14
CA PHE A 994 4.39 -20.30 34.50
C PHE A 994 3.27 -19.41 33.94
N ASP A 995 3.57 -18.20 33.48
CA ASP A 995 2.59 -17.20 33.08
C ASP A 995 2.99 -16.40 31.82
N SER A 996 4.02 -16.82 31.10
CA SER A 996 4.52 -16.05 29.94
C SER A 996 5.23 -16.91 28.90
N PHE A 997 5.39 -16.36 27.69
CA PHE A 997 6.32 -16.80 26.64
C PHE A 997 6.56 -15.64 25.65
N ARG A 998 7.55 -15.76 24.75
CA ARG A 998 7.87 -14.73 23.74
C ARG A 998 7.32 -15.03 22.36
N LEU A 999 6.88 -13.98 21.69
CA LEU A 999 6.45 -13.95 20.29
C LEU A 999 7.48 -13.18 19.48
N ALA A 1000 8.02 -13.82 18.45
CA ALA A 1000 8.96 -13.19 17.53
C ALA A 1000 8.45 -13.25 16.10
N ALA A 1001 8.56 -12.16 15.34
CA ALA A 1001 8.20 -12.13 13.92
C ALA A 1001 9.15 -11.24 13.12
N ARG A 1002 9.15 -11.40 11.79
CA ARG A 1002 9.87 -10.49 10.91
C ARG A 1002 8.88 -9.51 10.28
N GLY A 1003 9.04 -8.20 10.49
CA GLY A 1003 8.19 -7.16 9.92
C GLY A 1003 8.70 -6.58 8.60
N ARG A 1004 7.81 -6.24 7.69
CA ARG A 1004 8.04 -5.55 6.39
C ARG A 1004 6.82 -4.70 6.04
N THR A 1005 6.99 -3.65 5.23
CA THR A 1005 5.87 -2.83 4.73
C THR A 1005 5.67 -3.10 3.22
N PRO A 1006 4.44 -2.96 2.70
CA PRO A 1006 4.18 -3.08 1.26
C PRO A 1006 4.65 -1.84 0.50
N PHE A 1007 4.91 -0.74 1.20
CA PHE A 1007 5.36 0.53 0.64
C PHE A 1007 6.89 0.61 0.50
N GLY A 1008 7.59 -0.52 0.64
CA GLY A 1008 9.06 -0.63 0.64
C GLY A 1008 9.67 -0.71 2.04
N ARG A 1009 10.82 -0.08 2.24
CA ARG A 1009 11.43 0.02 3.58
C ARG A 1009 10.65 1.01 4.46
N GLY A 1010 10.33 0.66 5.70
CA GLY A 1010 9.61 1.52 6.67
C GLY A 1010 9.58 1.02 8.12
N ASN A 1011 8.89 1.75 9.03
CA ASN A 1011 8.83 1.47 10.47
C ASN A 1011 7.60 0.63 10.89
N VAL A 1012 7.81 -0.39 11.74
CA VAL A 1012 6.79 -1.37 12.12
C VAL A 1012 6.81 -1.74 13.62
N LYS A 1013 5.69 -2.25 14.13
CA LYS A 1013 5.61 -2.95 15.45
C LYS A 1013 4.62 -4.11 15.43
N LEU A 1014 4.70 -5.00 16.43
CA LEU A 1014 3.91 -6.25 16.48
C LEU A 1014 2.57 -6.07 17.20
N GLU A 1015 1.53 -6.78 16.72
CA GLU A 1015 0.27 -7.01 17.41
C GLU A 1015 -0.03 -8.53 17.45
N TRP A 1016 -0.62 -9.05 18.53
CA TRP A 1016 -0.78 -10.49 18.74
C TRP A 1016 -1.97 -10.90 19.60
N GLU A 1017 -2.41 -12.16 19.48
CA GLU A 1017 -3.48 -12.77 20.28
C GLU A 1017 -3.04 -14.16 20.76
N VAL A 1018 -3.30 -14.49 22.04
CA VAL A 1018 -2.96 -15.76 22.68
C VAL A 1018 -4.19 -16.36 23.37
N LYS A 1019 -4.53 -17.60 23.05
CA LYS A 1019 -5.78 -18.25 23.49
C LYS A 1019 -5.56 -19.66 24.03
N PRO A 1020 -6.27 -20.11 25.07
CA PRO A 1020 -6.20 -21.50 25.51
C PRO A 1020 -6.71 -22.46 24.43
N LEU A 1021 -6.06 -23.62 24.30
CA LEU A 1021 -6.41 -24.64 23.31
C LEU A 1021 -7.91 -24.98 23.31
N GLY A 1022 -8.54 -24.94 22.13
CA GLY A 1022 -9.96 -25.20 21.94
C GLY A 1022 -10.83 -23.94 21.94
N THR A 1023 -10.23 -22.76 22.01
CA THR A 1023 -10.91 -21.47 21.86
C THR A 1023 -10.66 -20.94 20.44
N PRO A 1024 -11.66 -20.41 19.70
CA PRO A 1024 -11.38 -19.80 18.39
C PRO A 1024 -10.63 -18.47 18.53
N PHE A 1025 -9.81 -18.11 17.52
CA PHE A 1025 -9.34 -16.73 17.35
C PHE A 1025 -10.49 -15.89 16.85
N ASP A 1026 -10.86 -14.88 17.62
CA ASP A 1026 -12.00 -13.99 17.36
C ASP A 1026 -11.62 -12.52 17.55
N GLY A 1027 -10.32 -12.23 17.78
CA GLY A 1027 -9.79 -10.89 18.01
C GLY A 1027 -9.90 -10.42 19.45
N THR A 1028 -10.66 -11.15 20.30
CA THR A 1028 -10.86 -10.73 21.67
C THR A 1028 -9.60 -10.96 22.50
N GLY A 1029 -9.03 -9.91 23.10
CA GLY A 1029 -7.81 -10.01 23.92
C GLY A 1029 -6.49 -9.93 23.15
N ALA A 1030 -6.48 -9.29 21.97
CA ALA A 1030 -5.26 -8.92 21.27
C ALA A 1030 -4.42 -7.86 22.03
N GLN A 1031 -3.09 -7.85 21.84
CA GLN A 1031 -2.08 -6.99 22.49
C GLN A 1031 -1.10 -6.44 21.44
N ALA A 1032 -0.37 -5.35 21.72
CA ALA A 1032 0.60 -4.75 20.80
C ALA A 1032 1.87 -4.22 21.48
N GLY A 1033 2.96 -4.13 20.71
CA GLY A 1033 4.29 -3.72 21.15
C GLY A 1033 4.41 -2.22 21.48
N ALA A 1034 5.41 -1.89 22.32
CA ALA A 1034 5.59 -0.54 22.85
C ALA A 1034 6.47 0.40 21.99
N SER A 1035 7.28 -0.14 21.08
CA SER A 1035 8.26 0.62 20.27
C SER A 1035 8.23 0.25 18.78
N TRP A 1036 8.63 1.19 17.92
CA TRP A 1036 8.69 1.03 16.45
C TRP A 1036 10.11 0.60 15.99
N MET A 1037 10.21 -0.17 14.91
CA MET A 1037 11.49 -0.66 14.33
C MET A 1037 11.55 -0.55 12.81
N ASP A 1038 12.71 -0.16 12.25
CA ASP A 1038 12.98 -0.14 10.80
C ASP A 1038 13.17 -1.55 10.24
N THR A 1039 12.64 -1.76 9.04
CA THR A 1039 12.59 -3.02 8.33
C THR A 1039 13.85 -3.32 7.52
N GLY A 1040 14.46 -2.36 6.84
CA GLY A 1040 15.46 -2.63 5.78
C GLY A 1040 14.95 -3.55 4.65
N THR A 1041 15.76 -3.82 3.61
CA THR A 1041 15.36 -4.72 2.50
C THR A 1041 15.11 -6.17 2.91
N ALA A 1042 15.63 -6.54 4.09
CA ALA A 1042 15.47 -7.87 4.63
C ALA A 1042 14.25 -7.99 5.58
N GLY A 1043 13.79 -6.93 6.24
CA GLY A 1043 12.73 -6.92 7.26
C GLY A 1043 13.22 -6.88 8.73
N ALA A 1044 12.43 -6.24 9.62
CA ALA A 1044 12.71 -5.99 11.05
C ALA A 1044 12.47 -7.23 11.91
N ALA A 1045 13.31 -7.52 12.91
CA ALA A 1045 13.03 -8.59 13.87
C ALA A 1045 12.27 -8.03 15.08
N LEU A 1046 10.99 -8.35 15.21
CA LEU A 1046 10.13 -7.95 16.32
C LEU A 1046 10.09 -9.06 17.38
N ASP A 1047 10.23 -8.72 18.66
CA ASP A 1047 10.24 -9.68 19.78
C ASP A 1047 9.49 -9.11 20.99
N GLU A 1048 8.40 -9.77 21.38
CA GLU A 1048 7.46 -9.28 22.40
C GLU A 1048 7.15 -10.37 23.43
N LEU A 1049 7.01 -9.97 24.70
CA LEU A 1049 6.74 -10.89 25.82
C LEU A 1049 5.24 -10.93 26.14
N ALA A 1050 4.58 -12.04 25.82
CA ALA A 1050 3.21 -12.31 26.24
C ALA A 1050 3.21 -12.76 27.71
N THR A 1051 2.44 -12.09 28.56
CA THR A 1051 2.42 -12.31 30.02
C THR A 1051 1.00 -12.56 30.54
N SER A 1052 0.85 -12.77 31.85
CA SER A 1052 -0.45 -12.97 32.52
C SER A 1052 -1.22 -14.23 32.08
N LEU A 1053 -0.50 -15.25 31.61
CA LEU A 1053 -1.08 -16.52 31.18
C LEU A 1053 -1.39 -17.42 32.38
N THR A 1054 -2.38 -18.29 32.21
CA THR A 1054 -2.77 -19.25 33.23
C THR A 1054 -1.72 -20.36 33.32
N PRO A 1055 -1.20 -20.68 34.51
CA PRO A 1055 -0.26 -21.78 34.69
C PRO A 1055 -0.81 -23.15 34.31
N GLN A 1056 0.06 -24.04 33.81
CA GLN A 1056 -0.27 -25.40 33.35
C GLN A 1056 -1.32 -25.48 32.24
N THR A 1057 -1.43 -24.46 31.40
CA THR A 1057 -2.45 -24.39 30.35
C THR A 1057 -1.82 -24.51 28.97
N LEU A 1058 -2.50 -25.24 28.07
CA LEU A 1058 -2.14 -25.32 26.65
C LEU A 1058 -2.71 -24.10 25.91
N TYR A 1059 -1.90 -23.50 25.04
CA TYR A 1059 -2.21 -22.27 24.31
C TYR A 1059 -1.98 -22.43 22.80
N HIS A 1060 -2.69 -21.63 22.01
CA HIS A 1060 -2.44 -21.31 20.60
C HIS A 1060 -2.42 -19.79 20.39
N TRP A 1061 -1.74 -19.27 19.37
CA TRP A 1061 -1.56 -17.82 19.13
C TRP A 1061 -1.51 -17.37 17.65
N ARG A 1062 -1.75 -16.08 17.39
CA ARG A 1062 -1.59 -15.39 16.09
C ARG A 1062 -0.96 -13.99 16.23
N VAL A 1063 -0.34 -13.44 15.18
CA VAL A 1063 0.32 -12.12 15.14
C VAL A 1063 0.04 -11.35 13.84
N ARG A 1064 0.16 -10.02 13.83
CA ARG A 1064 0.19 -9.14 12.64
C ARG A 1064 1.09 -7.91 12.87
N LEU A 1065 1.35 -7.13 11.84
CA LEU A 1065 2.11 -5.88 11.91
C LEU A 1065 1.19 -4.66 11.97
N ARG A 1066 1.64 -3.63 12.68
CA ARG A 1066 1.11 -2.26 12.58
C ARG A 1066 2.14 -1.38 11.87
N TYR A 1067 1.65 -0.46 11.04
CA TYR A 1067 2.45 0.52 10.29
C TYR A 1067 2.35 1.91 10.94
N HIS A 1068 3.45 2.68 10.91
CA HIS A 1068 3.49 4.01 11.52
C HIS A 1068 2.87 5.05 10.59
N LEU A 1069 1.92 5.85 11.11
CA LEU A 1069 1.14 6.80 10.31
C LEU A 1069 2.02 7.84 9.58
N ALA A 1070 3.09 8.33 10.21
CA ALA A 1070 4.03 9.29 9.61
C ALA A 1070 4.89 8.74 8.43
N THR A 1071 5.03 7.42 8.28
CA THR A 1071 5.80 6.79 7.16
C THR A 1071 4.91 5.95 6.25
N SER A 1072 3.63 5.75 6.58
CA SER A 1072 2.69 4.87 5.88
C SER A 1072 1.21 5.23 6.17
N PRO A 1073 0.69 6.36 5.65
CA PRO A 1073 -0.65 6.86 5.99
C PRO A 1073 -1.82 6.15 5.29
N PHE A 1074 -1.56 5.19 4.39
CA PHE A 1074 -2.57 4.61 3.50
C PHE A 1074 -3.10 3.22 3.94
N GLN A 1075 -2.40 2.54 4.86
CA GLN A 1075 -2.81 1.24 5.41
C GLN A 1075 -2.25 1.07 6.82
N HIS A 1076 -3.09 0.65 7.77
CA HIS A 1076 -2.72 0.71 9.19
C HIS A 1076 -2.20 -0.62 9.74
N ARG A 1077 -2.57 -1.75 9.12
CA ARG A 1077 -2.25 -3.10 9.61
C ARG A 1077 -2.04 -4.09 8.47
N SER A 1078 -1.22 -5.11 8.72
CA SER A 1078 -1.10 -6.28 7.84
C SER A 1078 -2.16 -7.34 8.17
N ARG A 1079 -2.32 -8.34 7.30
CA ARG A 1079 -3.07 -9.58 7.61
C ARG A 1079 -2.53 -10.33 8.84
N TRP A 1080 -3.37 -11.20 9.42
CA TRP A 1080 -3.01 -12.09 10.54
C TRP A 1080 -2.18 -13.31 10.10
N LEU A 1081 -1.26 -13.75 10.99
CA LEU A 1081 -0.28 -14.82 10.80
C LEU A 1081 -0.25 -15.79 11.99
N THR A 1082 0.03 -17.07 11.76
CA THR A 1082 0.13 -18.13 12.79
C THR A 1082 1.35 -19.04 12.55
N VAL A 1083 1.65 -19.96 13.48
CA VAL A 1083 2.72 -20.97 13.31
C VAL A 1083 2.39 -21.90 12.12
N PRO A 1084 3.32 -22.13 11.18
CA PRO A 1084 3.08 -23.02 10.05
C PRO A 1084 2.75 -24.45 10.50
N TRP A 1085 1.76 -25.08 9.86
CA TRP A 1085 1.31 -26.47 10.08
C TRP A 1085 0.55 -26.75 11.37
N ASN A 1086 0.13 -25.73 12.12
CA ASN A 1086 -0.77 -25.89 13.26
C ASN A 1086 -2.20 -25.46 12.90
N GLY A 1087 -3.13 -26.35 13.20
CA GLY A 1087 -4.55 -26.06 13.21
C GLY A 1087 -4.99 -25.29 14.46
N TRP A 1088 -6.15 -24.61 14.44
CA TRP A 1088 -6.69 -23.90 15.62
C TRP A 1088 -7.06 -24.86 16.76
N GLN A 1089 -7.16 -26.17 16.52
CA GLN A 1089 -7.37 -27.20 17.54
C GLN A 1089 -6.09 -27.87 18.04
N GLU A 1090 -4.92 -27.46 17.54
CA GLU A 1090 -3.62 -27.96 17.98
C GLU A 1090 -2.93 -26.95 18.90
N ALA A 1091 -2.34 -27.44 19.99
CA ALA A 1091 -1.65 -26.55 20.92
C ALA A 1091 -0.29 -26.14 20.36
N ASP A 1092 -0.04 -24.84 20.40
CA ASP A 1092 1.26 -24.25 20.09
C ASP A 1092 2.24 -24.52 21.23
N LEU A 1093 1.86 -24.26 22.48
CA LEU A 1093 2.72 -24.46 23.67
C LEU A 1093 1.92 -24.68 24.97
N ARG A 1094 2.61 -24.99 26.07
CA ARG A 1094 2.06 -24.98 27.44
C ARG A 1094 2.85 -24.11 28.40
N THR A 1095 2.18 -23.41 29.31
CA THR A 1095 2.82 -22.72 30.44
C THR A 1095 3.19 -23.71 31.56
N LEU A 1096 4.20 -23.39 32.37
CA LEU A 1096 4.61 -24.23 33.51
C LEU A 1096 3.66 -24.12 34.71
N ALA A 1097 3.85 -25.02 35.67
CA ALA A 1097 3.19 -24.93 36.97
C ALA A 1097 3.74 -23.74 37.77
N PRO A 1098 2.91 -23.00 38.53
CA PRO A 1098 3.43 -22.03 39.46
C PRO A 1098 4.22 -22.79 40.51
N ALA A 1099 5.43 -22.31 40.83
CA ALA A 1099 6.22 -22.92 41.89
C ALA A 1099 5.37 -22.94 43.17
N THR A 1100 5.12 -24.12 43.75
CA THR A 1100 4.46 -24.25 45.05
C THR A 1100 5.17 -23.33 46.04
N PRO A 1101 4.48 -22.43 46.77
CA PRO A 1101 5.10 -21.66 47.83
C PRO A 1101 5.82 -22.61 48.77
N ALA A 1102 7.05 -22.28 49.19
CA ALA A 1102 7.76 -23.03 50.20
C ALA A 1102 6.80 -23.32 51.38
N GLY A 1103 6.71 -24.59 51.79
CA GLY A 1103 5.87 -24.97 52.92
C GLY A 1103 6.20 -24.10 54.13
N ARG A 1104 5.17 -23.65 54.86
CA ARG A 1104 5.38 -22.97 56.15
C ARG A 1104 6.27 -23.84 57.01
N VAL A 1105 7.30 -23.25 57.63
CA VAL A 1105 7.96 -23.87 58.76
C VAL A 1105 6.87 -24.18 59.79
N PRO A 1106 6.60 -25.45 60.14
CA PRO A 1106 6.32 -25.91 61.49
C PRO A 1106 6.23 -25.02 62.74
N ASP A 1107 5.65 -23.82 62.77
CA ASP A 1107 5.64 -23.02 64.00
C ASP A 1107 4.54 -23.45 64.98
N GLY A 1108 4.94 -23.65 66.23
CA GLY A 1108 4.06 -23.47 67.37
C GLY A 1108 3.83 -21.98 67.59
N ALA A 1109 2.73 -21.46 67.03
CA ALA A 1109 2.22 -20.08 67.16
C ALA A 1109 3.06 -18.97 66.50
N THR A 1110 2.38 -17.85 66.22
CA THR A 1110 2.75 -16.73 65.34
C THR A 1110 4.15 -16.15 65.57
N GLY A 1111 5.15 -16.66 64.83
CA GLY A 1111 6.49 -16.10 64.69
C GLY A 1111 6.73 -15.48 63.30
N THR A 1112 7.77 -14.64 63.21
CA THR A 1112 8.26 -14.02 61.97
C THR A 1112 8.80 -15.11 61.03
N ALA A 1113 8.33 -15.14 59.77
CA ALA A 1113 8.81 -16.08 58.77
C ALA A 1113 10.34 -15.97 58.59
N LEU A 1114 11.01 -17.10 58.35
CA LEU A 1114 12.41 -17.09 57.93
C LEU A 1114 12.55 -16.20 56.69
N GLN A 1115 13.38 -15.18 56.80
CA GLN A 1115 13.72 -14.27 55.72
C GLN A 1115 15.15 -14.53 55.27
N VAL A 1116 15.35 -14.63 53.96
CA VAL A 1116 16.66 -14.75 53.32
C VAL A 1116 16.89 -13.45 52.55
N THR A 1117 17.92 -12.70 52.93
CA THR A 1117 18.26 -11.43 52.26
C THR A 1117 19.74 -11.39 51.91
N ARG A 1118 20.09 -10.68 50.84
CA ARG A 1118 21.49 -10.45 50.47
C ARG A 1118 22.02 -9.26 51.27
N SER A 1119 23.07 -9.44 52.06
CA SER A 1119 23.85 -8.30 52.57
C SER A 1119 24.87 -7.88 51.52
N GLY A 1120 25.17 -6.58 51.41
CA GLY A 1120 26.11 -6.08 50.39
C GLY A 1120 27.39 -6.92 50.29
N GLY A 1121 27.74 -7.34 49.08
CA GLY A 1121 28.84 -8.27 48.81
C GLY A 1121 28.38 -9.69 48.44
N ALA A 1122 29.17 -10.69 48.82
CA ALA A 1122 28.89 -12.11 48.60
C ALA A 1122 28.05 -12.72 49.74
N ASP A 1123 27.72 -11.98 50.79
CA ASP A 1123 27.16 -12.53 52.03
C ASP A 1123 25.62 -12.70 51.98
N ILE A 1124 25.13 -13.79 52.58
CA ILE A 1124 23.70 -14.09 52.78
C ILE A 1124 23.35 -13.88 54.25
N ASN A 1125 22.29 -13.09 54.49
CA ASN A 1125 21.64 -12.93 55.79
C ASN A 1125 20.42 -13.83 55.89
N LEU A 1126 20.35 -14.61 56.96
CA LEU A 1126 19.16 -15.33 57.38
C LEU A 1126 18.61 -14.69 58.65
N THR A 1127 17.30 -14.43 58.69
CA THR A 1127 16.62 -13.87 59.85
C THR A 1127 15.41 -14.72 60.18
N TRP A 1128 15.20 -15.07 61.45
CA TRP A 1128 14.08 -15.92 61.90
C TRP A 1128 13.50 -15.43 63.23
N GLY A 1129 12.28 -15.85 63.56
CA GLY A 1129 11.70 -15.58 64.89
C GLY A 1129 12.31 -16.48 66.00
N PRO A 1130 12.31 -16.06 67.27
CA PRO A 1130 12.78 -16.91 68.37
C PRO A 1130 11.93 -18.19 68.47
N SER A 1131 12.56 -19.37 68.35
CA SER A 1131 11.88 -20.67 68.50
C SER A 1131 11.71 -21.01 69.99
N CYS A 1132 10.52 -21.42 70.41
CA CYS A 1132 10.26 -21.77 71.82
C CYS A 1132 10.13 -23.29 72.03
N LEU A 1133 11.15 -23.91 72.63
CA LEU A 1133 11.15 -24.76 73.85
C LEU A 1133 12.62 -24.93 74.29
N ALA A 1134 12.91 -24.99 75.60
CA ALA A 1134 14.28 -25.08 76.14
C ALA A 1134 15.04 -26.38 75.80
N ALA A 1135 14.41 -27.29 75.04
CA ALA A 1135 14.96 -28.58 74.62
C ALA A 1135 15.20 -28.67 73.10
N ASP A 1136 14.89 -27.62 72.35
CA ASP A 1136 15.08 -27.59 70.90
C ASP A 1136 16.52 -27.17 70.58
N THR A 1137 17.18 -27.93 69.72
CA THR A 1137 18.46 -27.52 69.12
C THR A 1137 18.16 -26.68 67.88
N ASP A 1138 18.82 -25.54 67.74
CA ASP A 1138 18.63 -24.60 66.63
C ASP A 1138 18.88 -25.22 65.23
N TYR A 1139 18.43 -24.49 64.20
CA TYR A 1139 18.51 -24.84 62.78
C TYR A 1139 19.92 -25.24 62.30
N GLY A 1140 19.97 -26.21 61.38
CA GLY A 1140 21.19 -26.58 60.66
C GLY A 1140 21.16 -26.07 59.22
N ILE A 1141 22.19 -25.34 58.81
CA ILE A 1141 22.40 -24.98 57.40
C ILE A 1141 23.42 -25.96 56.81
N TYR A 1142 23.05 -26.60 55.72
CA TYR A 1142 23.91 -27.54 55.00
C TYR A 1142 24.34 -26.95 53.66
N GLU A 1143 25.63 -27.02 53.37
CA GLU A 1143 26.26 -26.60 52.13
C GLU A 1143 26.67 -27.83 51.31
N GLY A 1144 26.25 -27.94 50.04
CA GLY A 1144 26.63 -29.05 49.16
C GLY A 1144 26.07 -28.97 47.74
N SER A 1145 26.41 -29.94 46.89
CA SER A 1145 25.85 -30.09 45.54
C SER A 1145 24.70 -31.09 45.51
N LEU A 1146 23.65 -30.79 44.74
CA LEU A 1146 22.47 -31.67 44.61
C LEU A 1146 22.90 -33.07 44.12
N GLY A 1147 22.69 -34.11 44.95
CA GLY A 1147 22.97 -35.52 44.62
C GLY A 1147 24.26 -36.12 45.20
N ALA A 1148 25.09 -35.37 45.93
CA ALA A 1148 26.31 -35.87 46.58
C ALA A 1148 26.20 -35.80 48.12
N PHE A 1149 25.46 -36.74 48.72
CA PHE A 1149 25.01 -36.70 50.13
C PHE A 1149 26.10 -36.64 51.21
N TYR A 1150 27.35 -37.00 50.89
CA TYR A 1150 28.48 -37.05 51.83
C TYR A 1150 29.33 -35.77 51.86
N SER A 1151 29.03 -34.76 51.03
CA SER A 1151 29.79 -33.49 51.01
C SER A 1151 29.19 -32.41 51.92
N HIS A 1152 28.07 -32.69 52.58
CA HIS A 1152 27.33 -31.69 53.35
C HIS A 1152 28.07 -31.36 54.64
N THR A 1153 28.57 -30.12 54.76
CA THR A 1153 29.15 -29.63 56.01
C THR A 1153 28.07 -28.93 56.82
N SER A 1154 27.77 -29.42 58.03
CA SER A 1154 26.82 -28.79 58.94
C SER A 1154 27.38 -27.49 59.48
N ARG A 1155 26.66 -26.38 59.27
CA ARG A 1155 26.84 -25.14 60.03
C ARG A 1155 25.74 -25.08 61.09
N PHE A 1156 26.09 -25.41 62.32
CA PHE A 1156 25.19 -25.28 63.47
C PHE A 1156 25.15 -23.83 63.92
N CYS A 1157 23.98 -23.21 63.89
CA CYS A 1157 23.77 -21.93 64.57
C CYS A 1157 23.43 -22.22 66.03
N SER A 1158 24.41 -22.54 66.88
CA SER A 1158 24.14 -22.55 68.33
C SER A 1158 24.12 -21.10 68.79
N THR A 1159 22.95 -20.47 68.72
CA THR A 1159 22.84 -19.05 69.05
C THR A 1159 22.11 -18.95 70.37
N ASP A 1160 22.79 -18.46 71.41
CA ASP A 1160 22.24 -18.07 72.72
C ASP A 1160 21.11 -16.99 72.59
N GLY A 1161 20.03 -17.30 71.86
CA GLY A 1161 18.92 -16.39 71.55
C GLY A 1161 19.11 -15.46 70.35
N ALA A 1162 20.04 -15.72 69.41
CA ALA A 1162 20.16 -14.87 68.21
C ALA A 1162 19.12 -15.22 67.14
N THR A 1163 18.54 -14.21 66.50
CA THR A 1163 17.47 -14.33 65.49
C THR A 1163 17.96 -14.01 64.08
N THR A 1164 19.28 -13.88 63.89
CA THR A 1164 19.88 -13.62 62.58
C THR A 1164 21.29 -14.22 62.50
N THR A 1165 21.69 -14.66 61.30
CA THR A 1165 23.06 -15.07 60.99
C THR A 1165 23.45 -14.63 59.58
N THR A 1166 24.74 -14.33 59.41
CA THR A 1166 25.33 -13.93 58.13
C THR A 1166 26.45 -14.89 57.79
N PHE A 1167 26.50 -15.35 56.54
CA PHE A 1167 27.62 -16.15 56.05
C PHE A 1167 27.93 -15.87 54.58
N THR A 1168 29.19 -16.07 54.20
CA THR A 1168 29.67 -15.93 52.81
C THR A 1168 29.63 -17.30 52.13
N PRO A 1169 28.86 -17.48 51.04
CA PRO A 1169 28.85 -18.71 50.26
C PRO A 1169 30.15 -18.94 49.48
N ASN A 1170 30.52 -20.20 49.28
CA ASN A 1170 31.52 -20.54 48.27
C ASN A 1170 30.88 -20.52 46.87
N ALA A 1171 31.64 -20.13 45.85
CA ALA A 1171 31.18 -20.10 44.46
C ALA A 1171 30.70 -21.51 44.01
N GLY A 1172 29.49 -21.58 43.46
CA GLY A 1172 28.87 -22.84 42.98
C GLY A 1172 28.18 -23.72 44.04
N SER A 1173 28.09 -23.29 45.30
CA SER A 1173 27.42 -24.05 46.37
C SER A 1173 25.88 -23.98 46.29
N THR A 1174 25.20 -25.08 46.65
CA THR A 1174 23.74 -25.11 46.95
C THR A 1174 23.53 -25.26 48.46
N TYR A 1175 22.55 -24.55 49.04
CA TYR A 1175 22.30 -24.57 50.48
C TYR A 1175 20.91 -25.08 50.83
N TYR A 1176 20.81 -25.78 51.97
CA TYR A 1176 19.55 -26.26 52.54
C TYR A 1176 19.45 -25.85 54.01
N LEU A 1177 18.26 -25.41 54.44
CA LEU A 1177 17.96 -25.19 55.85
C LEU A 1177 17.10 -26.35 56.38
N VAL A 1178 17.54 -26.98 57.45
CA VAL A 1178 16.79 -28.05 58.14
C VAL A 1178 16.42 -27.57 59.55
N VAL A 1179 15.15 -27.77 59.91
CA VAL A 1179 14.56 -27.34 61.20
C VAL A 1179 14.36 -28.53 62.12
N PRO A 1180 15.02 -28.57 63.29
CA PRO A 1180 14.70 -29.54 64.34
C PRO A 1180 13.39 -29.18 65.04
N ARG A 1181 12.38 -30.08 65.10
CA ARG A 1181 11.25 -29.91 66.04
C ARG A 1181 11.44 -30.67 67.35
N ASN A 1182 12.30 -31.70 67.35
CA ASN A 1182 12.85 -32.48 68.48
C ASN A 1182 13.52 -33.76 67.92
N ALA A 1183 14.21 -34.54 68.76
CA ALA A 1183 14.95 -35.76 68.37
C ALA A 1183 14.13 -36.84 67.61
N SER A 1184 12.81 -36.69 67.53
CA SER A 1184 11.86 -37.65 66.93
C SER A 1184 11.08 -37.12 65.71
N TRP A 1185 11.12 -35.82 65.41
CA TRP A 1185 10.40 -35.23 64.27
C TRP A 1185 11.26 -34.13 63.62
N GLU A 1186 12.02 -34.50 62.59
CA GLU A 1186 12.77 -33.58 61.73
C GLU A 1186 12.32 -33.79 60.27
N GLY A 1187 12.15 -32.68 59.54
CA GLY A 1187 11.83 -32.70 58.11
C GLY A 1187 13.04 -33.20 57.30
N SER A 1188 12.76 -34.13 56.40
CA SER A 1188 13.61 -34.89 55.47
C SER A 1188 15.11 -34.54 55.31
N TYR A 1189 15.93 -35.59 55.44
CA TYR A 1189 17.33 -35.78 55.02
C TYR A 1189 18.42 -35.19 55.92
N GLY A 1190 19.22 -36.09 56.53
CA GLY A 1190 20.38 -35.75 57.36
C GLY A 1190 20.81 -36.91 58.29
N THR A 1191 21.92 -36.72 58.98
CA THR A 1191 22.28 -37.53 60.14
C THR A 1191 21.72 -36.87 61.40
N ASP A 1192 21.25 -37.65 62.37
CA ASP A 1192 20.89 -37.06 63.65
C ASP A 1192 22.10 -36.53 64.44
N SER A 1193 21.85 -35.95 65.61
CA SER A 1193 22.88 -35.41 66.51
C SER A 1193 23.90 -36.46 66.99
N ALA A 1194 23.69 -37.75 66.72
CA ALA A 1194 24.65 -38.82 66.97
C ALA A 1194 25.42 -39.25 65.71
N GLY A 1195 25.21 -38.59 64.57
CA GLY A 1195 25.87 -38.89 63.29
C GLY A 1195 25.25 -40.08 62.53
N VAL A 1196 24.04 -40.52 62.89
CA VAL A 1196 23.38 -41.66 62.23
C VAL A 1196 22.45 -41.18 61.13
N GLU A 1197 22.65 -41.68 59.90
CA GLU A 1197 21.85 -41.37 58.71
C GLU A 1197 20.39 -41.82 58.90
N ARG A 1198 19.44 -40.91 58.69
CA ARG A 1198 18.01 -41.19 58.87
C ARG A 1198 17.29 -41.47 57.54
N PRO A 1199 16.30 -42.38 57.53
CA PRO A 1199 15.54 -42.70 56.32
C PRO A 1199 14.74 -41.50 55.79
N PRO A 1200 14.52 -41.42 54.46
CA PRO A 1200 13.74 -40.36 53.83
C PRO A 1200 12.36 -40.19 54.47
N ALA A 1201 11.93 -38.94 54.72
CA ALA A 1201 10.56 -38.67 55.13
C ALA A 1201 9.58 -39.01 53.99
N ALA A 1202 8.35 -39.41 54.33
CA ALA A 1202 7.31 -39.77 53.36
C ALA A 1202 6.84 -38.62 52.45
N ALA A 1203 7.22 -37.38 52.79
CA ALA A 1203 7.01 -36.20 51.95
C ALA A 1203 8.37 -35.63 51.55
N ALA A 1204 8.61 -35.48 50.25
CA ALA A 1204 9.84 -34.87 49.73
C ALA A 1204 9.85 -33.37 50.04
N CYS A 1205 10.95 -32.84 50.59
CA CYS A 1205 11.24 -31.42 50.48
C CYS A 1205 11.47 -31.08 49.00
N LEU A 1206 10.75 -30.08 48.50
CA LEU A 1206 10.94 -29.54 47.15
C LEU A 1206 12.06 -28.48 47.20
N PRO A 1207 13.16 -28.64 46.45
CA PRO A 1207 14.17 -27.60 46.35
C PRO A 1207 13.61 -26.38 45.59
N GLN A 1208 13.86 -25.17 46.09
CA GLN A 1208 13.51 -23.92 45.41
C GLN A 1208 14.80 -23.16 45.07
N LEU A 1209 15.02 -22.87 43.79
CA LEU A 1209 16.12 -22.03 43.32
C LEU A 1209 15.66 -20.55 43.43
N ILE A 1210 16.29 -19.78 44.31
CA ILE A 1210 15.90 -18.39 44.60
C ILE A 1210 16.75 -17.37 43.78
N GLY A 1211 17.57 -17.88 42.84
CA GLY A 1211 18.46 -17.11 41.97
C GLY A 1211 19.73 -17.89 41.61
N THR A 1212 20.54 -17.35 40.69
CA THR A 1212 21.87 -17.89 40.36
C THR A 1212 22.90 -17.43 41.40
N CYS A 1213 23.74 -18.34 41.92
CA CYS A 1213 24.94 -17.95 42.66
C CYS A 1213 25.93 -17.23 41.72
N PRO A 1214 26.68 -16.22 42.18
CA PRO A 1214 27.73 -15.59 41.40
C PRO A 1214 28.80 -16.57 40.92
#